data_AF-A0A2E7A2J0-F1
#
_entry.id   AF-A0A2E7A2J0-F1
#
_cell.length_a   1.000
_cell.length_b   1.000
_cell.length_c   1.000
_cell.angle_alpha   90.00
_cell.angle_beta   90.00
_cell.angle_gamma   90.00
#
_symmetry.space_group_name_H-M   'P 1'
#
loop_
_entity.id
_entity.type
_entity.pdbx_description
1 polymer ?
#
loop_
_entity_poly.entity_id
_entity_poly.type
_entity_poly.pdbx_seq_one_letter_code
_entity_poly.pdbx_strand_id
1 'polypeptide(L)'
;MSPTTRAMLESWNFDPLLWFPMLLALVLYARGWRHLHERLPARFPRWRLYCYASGLLVTWLAIASPLDTLGTLLLSVHMTQHLLLMMVGPPLILLGSPGLPMLMGLPRTIRRYWLGPFLAWSPFRRGARFMVHPVVGWTLFFIATWTWHVPVLYEAGLRDPTWHVIEHACFIFTATLFWWPVIQPWPSSPHWPRWAMIPYLLLADLQNTIFSAFFCFKETPIYQSYVRAPRITSLDVLQDQSLAGAIMWVPGSIIYLVPVAMILRRLLSPRLATPAQPALAAAGHTPRVALPVLDAHGQLSDSFGGGITRNERESRQHGGRKSLVARPALRRSIQVLMIALAVAVVLDGILGPEISPLNLAGVLPWTHWRGLVVLALLLAGNLFCFACPFMLPRELGKVLFKPTRPWPAWLRSKWVAVALLVGFLWSYEVLSLWDSPWLTAWIIIGYFIGAFVIDSCFRGASFCKYVCPIGQFHFVQSLASPREVRIRSEATCNTCTTHDCIKGNDRYRGCELDLFQPRKVGNMDCTFCLDCVRACPHDNVGLLPTIPGNSLIHDPNRSSVGRFSTRWDLCALVAVLVFGAFANAIGMVGPVLDAEARWQEQLGLDSILPVASATFFMIGVLAPLLLLPLAGILSKALGPAREGFKALTIRGTLGLVPIGFAMWLVHMLFHLLTSWLTAWPAAQRAMQDLGVHLLGEPAFAMSCCGPAPNWLLPVEILLLDLGLLLSLYVLYRLARQVATGVMAELRVLLPWALIAFGLYCAGVWIILQPMQMRGTMLP
;
A
#
# COMPACT_ATOMS: atom_id res chain seq x y z
N MET A 1 14.58 -39.80 43.57
CA MET A 1 14.70 -38.61 42.69
C MET A 1 16.17 -38.32 42.48
N SER A 2 16.60 -38.01 41.25
CA SER A 2 17.98 -37.54 41.05
C SER A 2 18.16 -36.17 41.73
N PRO A 3 19.40 -35.79 42.10
CA PRO A 3 19.71 -34.48 42.66
C PRO A 3 19.24 -33.33 41.75
N THR A 4 19.30 -33.53 40.44
CA THR A 4 18.82 -32.59 39.42
C THR A 4 17.30 -32.39 39.46
N THR A 5 16.51 -33.46 39.60
CA THR A 5 15.05 -33.33 39.72
C THR A 5 14.64 -32.68 41.04
N ARG A 6 15.39 -32.91 42.13
CA ARG A 6 15.15 -32.21 43.41
C ARG A 6 15.44 -30.72 43.28
N ALA A 7 16.60 -30.34 42.73
CA ALA A 7 16.96 -28.94 42.50
C ALA A 7 15.97 -28.22 41.57
N MET A 8 15.45 -28.90 40.54
CA MET A 8 14.40 -28.37 39.66
C MET A 8 13.05 -28.16 40.38
N LEU A 9 12.71 -28.97 41.39
CA LEU A 9 11.48 -28.74 42.16
C LEU A 9 11.67 -27.64 43.21
N GLU A 10 12.88 -27.47 43.73
CA GLU A 10 13.22 -26.43 44.70
C GLU A 10 13.39 -25.04 44.06
N SER A 11 13.66 -24.96 42.75
CA SER A 11 13.84 -23.69 42.03
C SER A 11 12.53 -23.00 41.61
N TRP A 12 11.37 -23.53 41.99
CA TRP A 12 10.09 -22.85 41.78
C TRP A 12 9.97 -21.63 42.69
N ASN A 13 9.74 -20.47 42.08
CA ASN A 13 9.55 -19.23 42.81
C ASN A 13 8.06 -18.99 43.11
N PHE A 14 7.66 -19.21 44.36
CA PHE A 14 6.30 -18.97 44.84
C PHE A 14 6.13 -17.61 45.56
N ASP A 15 6.94 -16.61 45.21
CA ASP A 15 6.82 -15.27 45.79
C ASP A 15 5.36 -14.75 45.67
N PRO A 16 4.70 -14.44 46.79
CA PRO A 16 3.37 -13.82 46.83
C PRO A 16 3.23 -12.61 45.91
N LEU A 17 4.30 -11.83 45.71
CA LEU A 17 4.30 -10.65 44.84
C LEU A 17 4.08 -11.00 43.37
N LEU A 18 4.45 -12.20 42.94
CA LEU A 18 4.31 -12.65 41.54
C LEU A 18 2.96 -13.32 41.27
N TRP A 19 2.53 -14.27 42.10
CA TRP A 19 1.31 -15.04 41.82
C TRP A 19 0.02 -14.34 42.25
N PHE A 20 0.05 -13.51 43.31
CA PHE A 20 -1.15 -12.85 43.82
C PHE A 20 -1.79 -11.89 42.79
N PRO A 21 -1.05 -11.01 42.08
CA PRO A 21 -1.62 -10.15 41.04
C PRO A 21 -2.23 -10.95 39.88
N MET A 22 -1.61 -12.07 39.50
CA MET A 22 -2.09 -12.91 38.40
C MET A 22 -3.37 -13.65 38.79
N LEU A 23 -3.44 -14.19 40.01
CA LEU A 23 -4.65 -14.80 40.55
C LEU A 23 -5.77 -13.76 40.68
N LEU A 24 -5.47 -12.57 41.20
CA LEU A 24 -6.43 -11.47 41.29
C LEU A 24 -6.96 -11.10 39.90
N ALA A 25 -6.09 -10.97 38.90
CA ALA A 25 -6.47 -10.70 37.52
C ALA A 25 -7.37 -11.81 36.93
N LEU A 26 -7.09 -13.08 37.24
CA LEU A 26 -7.91 -14.22 36.83
C LEU A 26 -9.30 -14.19 37.47
N VAL A 27 -9.39 -13.96 38.78
CA VAL A 27 -10.65 -13.88 39.52
C VAL A 27 -11.51 -12.72 39.03
N LEU A 28 -10.92 -11.53 38.86
CA LEU A 28 -11.62 -10.35 38.33
C LEU A 28 -12.13 -10.62 36.92
N TYR A 29 -11.29 -11.16 36.04
CA TYR A 29 -11.69 -11.50 34.68
C TYR A 29 -12.81 -12.55 34.65
N ALA A 30 -12.68 -13.65 35.42
CA ALA A 30 -13.68 -14.72 35.46
C ALA A 30 -15.05 -14.22 35.95
N ARG A 31 -15.04 -13.33 36.97
CA ARG A 31 -16.26 -12.70 37.50
C ARG A 31 -16.97 -11.84 36.45
N GLY A 32 -16.23 -10.99 35.75
CA GLY A 32 -16.82 -10.14 34.71
C GLY A 32 -17.17 -10.91 33.44
N TRP A 33 -16.40 -11.95 33.09
CA TRP A 33 -16.71 -12.87 32.00
C TRP A 33 -18.02 -13.60 32.25
N ARG A 34 -18.27 -14.13 33.46
CA ARG A 34 -19.52 -14.83 33.79
C ARG A 34 -20.73 -13.92 33.54
N HIS A 35 -20.66 -12.68 34.02
CA HIS A 35 -21.70 -11.68 33.81
C HIS A 35 -21.93 -11.32 32.33
N LEU A 36 -20.87 -11.29 31.52
CA LEU A 36 -20.96 -10.98 30.08
C LEU A 36 -21.38 -12.19 29.24
N HIS A 37 -20.98 -13.40 29.64
CA HIS A 37 -21.37 -14.65 28.99
C HIS A 37 -22.87 -14.87 29.08
N GLU A 38 -23.47 -14.60 30.25
CA GLU A 38 -24.91 -14.68 30.47
C GLU A 38 -25.71 -13.70 29.59
N ARG A 39 -25.14 -12.53 29.26
CA ARG A 39 -25.83 -11.49 28.46
C ARG A 39 -25.53 -11.54 26.96
N LEU A 40 -24.30 -11.93 26.60
CA LEU A 40 -23.76 -11.89 25.23
C LEU A 40 -22.97 -13.17 24.92
N PRO A 41 -23.61 -14.36 24.94
CA PRO A 41 -22.91 -15.64 24.83
C PRO A 41 -22.16 -15.79 23.51
N ALA A 42 -22.70 -15.26 22.41
CA ALA A 42 -22.06 -15.30 21.09
C ALA A 42 -20.75 -14.48 21.02
N ARG A 43 -20.61 -13.41 21.81
CA ARG A 43 -19.40 -12.56 21.82
C ARG A 43 -18.38 -12.98 22.87
N PHE A 44 -18.84 -13.54 23.99
CA PHE A 44 -17.99 -14.04 25.08
C PHE A 44 -18.14 -15.56 25.29
N PRO A 45 -17.81 -16.40 24.30
CA PRO A 45 -17.84 -17.85 24.45
C PRO A 45 -16.77 -18.36 25.43
N ARG A 46 -16.94 -19.61 25.91
CA ARG A 46 -16.05 -20.24 26.91
C ARG A 46 -14.57 -20.31 26.50
N TRP A 47 -14.27 -20.43 25.20
CA TRP A 47 -12.88 -20.45 24.72
C TRP A 47 -12.10 -19.19 25.09
N ARG A 48 -12.76 -18.03 25.24
CA ARG A 48 -12.09 -16.79 25.67
C ARG A 48 -11.64 -16.83 27.12
N LEU A 49 -12.35 -17.57 27.97
CA LEU A 49 -11.93 -17.80 29.35
C LEU A 49 -10.69 -18.69 29.37
N TYR A 50 -10.71 -19.78 28.61
CA TYR A 50 -9.56 -20.67 28.51
C TYR A 50 -8.34 -19.96 27.92
N CYS A 51 -8.47 -19.18 26.84
CA CYS A 51 -7.34 -18.40 26.30
C CYS A 51 -6.74 -17.44 27.33
N TYR A 52 -7.57 -16.70 28.08
CA TYR A 52 -7.08 -15.77 29.09
C TYR A 52 -6.38 -16.48 30.24
N ALA A 53 -6.98 -17.56 30.76
CA ALA A 53 -6.41 -18.36 31.84
C ALA A 53 -5.10 -19.04 31.40
N SER A 54 -5.06 -19.61 30.20
CA SER A 54 -3.85 -20.20 29.63
C SER A 54 -2.77 -19.16 29.36
N GLY A 55 -3.13 -17.96 28.92
CA GLY A 55 -2.16 -16.87 28.72
C GLY A 55 -1.50 -16.44 30.04
N LEU A 56 -2.29 -16.27 31.11
CA LEU A 56 -1.76 -16.01 32.45
C LEU A 56 -0.90 -17.18 32.96
N LEU A 57 -1.34 -18.42 32.76
CA LEU A 57 -0.58 -19.60 33.16
C LEU A 57 0.77 -19.67 32.45
N VAL A 58 0.82 -19.42 31.13
CA VAL A 58 2.07 -19.42 30.37
C VAL A 58 3.01 -18.32 30.85
N THR A 59 2.51 -17.10 31.08
CA THR A 59 3.33 -16.01 31.64
C THR A 59 3.85 -16.37 33.04
N TRP A 60 3.03 -17.00 33.88
CA TRP A 60 3.44 -17.42 35.21
C TRP A 60 4.50 -18.52 35.13
N LEU A 61 4.29 -19.54 34.29
CA LEU A 61 5.28 -20.60 34.06
C LEU A 61 6.60 -20.03 33.52
N ALA A 62 6.56 -19.04 32.64
CA ALA A 62 7.80 -18.44 32.14
C ALA A 62 8.61 -17.75 33.25
N ILE A 63 7.98 -17.12 34.24
CA ILE A 63 8.68 -16.32 35.28
C ILE A 63 8.92 -17.11 36.57
N ALA A 64 8.00 -17.98 36.97
CA ALA A 64 8.02 -18.65 38.27
C ALA A 64 8.55 -20.10 38.22
N SER A 65 8.65 -20.70 37.02
CA SER A 65 9.14 -22.06 36.88
C SER A 65 10.67 -22.11 36.82
N PRO A 66 11.27 -23.31 36.89
CA PRO A 66 12.72 -23.51 36.78
C PRO A 66 13.34 -22.94 35.51
N LEU A 67 12.54 -22.59 34.49
CA LEU A 67 12.99 -21.92 33.28
C LEU A 67 13.78 -20.63 33.59
N ASP A 68 13.36 -19.86 34.61
CA ASP A 68 14.04 -18.62 34.99
C ASP A 68 15.46 -18.90 35.50
N THR A 69 15.58 -19.85 36.42
CA THR A 69 16.89 -20.28 36.97
C THR A 69 17.77 -20.93 35.90
N LEU A 70 17.21 -21.80 35.05
CA LEU A 70 17.94 -22.50 34.00
C LEU A 70 18.34 -21.57 32.85
N GLY A 71 17.61 -20.48 32.64
CA GLY A 71 17.94 -19.46 31.64
C GLY A 71 19.27 -18.74 31.93
N THR A 72 19.68 -18.68 33.21
CA THR A 72 21.00 -18.14 33.58
C THR A 72 22.15 -19.07 33.18
N LEU A 73 21.87 -20.37 32.92
CA LEU A 73 22.85 -21.39 32.58
C LEU A 73 22.86 -21.76 31.10
N LEU A 74 21.69 -21.77 30.45
CA LEU A 74 21.51 -22.15 29.06
C LEU A 74 20.79 -21.05 28.29
N LEU A 75 21.41 -20.59 27.20
CA LEU A 75 20.87 -19.57 26.32
C LEU A 75 19.60 -20.06 25.62
N SER A 76 19.53 -21.34 25.24
CA SER A 76 18.33 -21.93 24.63
C SER A 76 17.10 -21.88 25.55
N VAL A 77 17.29 -22.11 26.84
CA VAL A 77 16.20 -22.04 27.84
C VAL A 77 15.76 -20.59 28.05
N HIS A 78 16.70 -19.67 28.14
CA HIS A 78 16.41 -18.25 28.24
C HIS A 78 15.65 -17.73 27.01
N MET A 79 16.04 -18.12 25.80
CA MET A 79 15.30 -17.75 24.59
C MET A 79 13.90 -18.39 24.54
N THR A 80 13.74 -19.58 25.10
CA THR A 80 12.41 -20.19 25.27
C THR A 80 11.54 -19.37 26.22
N GLN A 81 12.09 -18.89 27.34
CA GLN A 81 11.39 -18.00 28.28
C GLN A 81 10.92 -16.71 27.59
N HIS A 82 11.82 -16.05 26.86
CA HIS A 82 11.52 -14.85 26.07
C HIS A 82 10.43 -15.09 25.01
N LEU A 83 10.50 -16.23 24.28
CA LEU A 83 9.49 -16.61 23.30
C LEU A 83 8.10 -16.78 23.94
N LEU A 84 8.02 -17.41 25.12
CA LEU A 84 6.76 -17.57 25.85
C LEU A 84 6.18 -16.21 26.28
N LEU A 85 7.03 -15.30 26.77
CA LEU A 85 6.63 -13.98 27.25
C LEU A 85 6.23 -13.01 26.14
N MET A 86 6.75 -13.17 24.92
CA MET A 86 6.44 -12.30 23.79
C MET A 86 5.41 -12.88 22.82
N MET A 87 5.53 -14.17 22.50
CA MET A 87 4.81 -14.77 21.36
C MET A 87 3.63 -15.65 21.78
N VAL A 88 3.57 -16.09 23.04
CA VAL A 88 2.51 -17.01 23.50
C VAL A 88 1.59 -16.35 24.52
N GLY A 89 2.14 -15.86 25.63
CA GLY A 89 1.37 -15.27 26.74
C GLY A 89 0.50 -14.07 26.30
N PRO A 90 1.10 -12.98 25.79
CA PRO A 90 0.35 -11.78 25.39
C PRO A 90 -0.76 -12.03 24.36
N PRO A 91 -0.54 -12.76 23.25
CA PRO A 91 -1.62 -13.02 22.30
C PRO A 91 -2.75 -13.88 22.89
N LEU A 92 -2.45 -14.87 23.74
CA LEU A 92 -3.49 -15.64 24.44
C LEU A 92 -4.33 -14.77 25.39
N ILE A 93 -3.67 -13.89 26.15
CA ILE A 93 -4.35 -12.91 27.02
C ILE A 93 -5.28 -12.01 26.19
N LEU A 94 -4.80 -11.48 25.07
CA LEU A 94 -5.56 -10.59 24.19
C LEU A 94 -6.73 -11.31 23.48
N LEU A 95 -6.58 -12.59 23.12
CA LEU A 95 -7.66 -13.39 22.55
C LEU A 95 -8.86 -13.52 23.51
N GLY A 96 -8.61 -13.47 24.83
CA GLY A 96 -9.67 -13.37 25.84
C GLY A 96 -10.51 -12.09 25.76
N SER A 97 -10.02 -11.04 25.09
CA SER A 97 -10.59 -9.68 25.09
C SER A 97 -10.77 -9.13 26.51
N PRO A 98 -9.68 -8.92 27.28
CA PRO A 98 -9.73 -8.69 28.73
C PRO A 98 -10.34 -7.35 29.15
N GLY A 99 -10.38 -6.36 28.26
CA GLY A 99 -10.80 -5.00 28.60
C GLY A 99 -12.16 -4.90 29.29
N LEU A 100 -13.23 -5.44 28.70
CA LEU A 100 -14.57 -5.38 29.31
C LEU A 100 -14.76 -6.37 30.47
N PRO A 101 -14.37 -7.65 30.37
CA PRO A 101 -14.46 -8.59 31.49
C PRO A 101 -13.74 -8.10 32.75
N MET A 102 -12.50 -7.58 32.64
CA MET A 102 -11.80 -7.04 33.82
C MET A 102 -12.55 -5.85 34.42
N LEU A 103 -13.04 -4.91 33.59
CA LEU A 103 -13.82 -3.76 34.04
C LEU A 103 -15.13 -4.16 34.73
N MET A 104 -15.84 -5.14 34.18
CA MET A 104 -17.10 -5.66 34.75
C MET A 104 -16.85 -6.51 36.00
N GLY A 105 -15.64 -7.05 36.12
CA GLY A 105 -15.14 -7.79 37.25
C GLY A 105 -14.76 -6.93 38.46
N LEU A 106 -14.76 -5.60 38.37
CA LEU A 106 -14.48 -4.69 39.49
C LEU A 106 -15.77 -4.30 40.29
N PRO A 107 -15.66 -3.97 41.59
CA PRO A 107 -16.77 -3.42 42.37
C PRO A 107 -17.38 -2.17 41.71
N ARG A 108 -18.71 -2.02 41.80
CA ARG A 108 -19.46 -0.93 41.15
C ARG A 108 -18.93 0.46 41.54
N THR A 109 -18.50 0.63 42.79
CA THR A 109 -17.96 1.89 43.32
C THR A 109 -16.66 2.29 42.61
N ILE A 110 -15.69 1.38 42.51
CA ILE A 110 -14.40 1.63 41.85
C ILE A 110 -14.61 1.90 40.34
N ARG A 111 -15.48 1.13 39.70
CA ARG A 111 -15.78 1.31 38.27
C ARG A 111 -16.43 2.66 37.97
N ARG A 112 -17.38 3.11 38.79
CA ARG A 112 -18.17 4.33 38.53
C ARG A 112 -17.45 5.61 38.94
N TYR A 113 -16.77 5.61 40.10
CA TYR A 113 -16.19 6.82 40.67
C TYR A 113 -14.71 7.04 40.31
N TRP A 114 -13.94 5.99 40.05
CA TRP A 114 -12.49 6.11 39.77
C TRP A 114 -12.16 5.80 38.31
N LEU A 115 -12.40 4.56 37.86
CA LEU A 115 -11.99 4.11 36.53
C LEU A 115 -12.83 4.70 35.39
N GLY A 116 -14.13 4.91 35.58
CA GLY A 116 -15.02 5.49 34.57
C GLY A 116 -14.56 6.87 34.10
N PRO A 117 -14.37 7.86 35.01
CA PRO A 117 -13.85 9.18 34.69
C PRO A 117 -12.44 9.14 34.08
N PHE A 118 -11.54 8.31 34.63
CA PHE A 118 -10.18 8.17 34.11
C PHE A 118 -10.13 7.62 32.68
N LEU A 119 -10.86 6.54 32.41
CA LEU A 119 -10.96 5.95 31.07
C LEU A 119 -11.75 6.85 30.09
N ALA A 120 -12.57 7.78 30.59
CA ALA A 120 -13.26 8.79 29.79
C ALA A 120 -12.40 10.02 29.50
N TRP A 121 -11.30 10.22 30.22
CA TRP A 121 -10.43 11.38 30.08
C TRP A 121 -9.79 11.45 28.68
N SER A 122 -9.97 12.58 28.00
CA SER A 122 -9.60 12.73 26.59
C SER A 122 -8.10 12.61 26.30
N PRO A 123 -7.17 13.09 27.15
CA PRO A 123 -5.73 12.87 26.97
C PRO A 123 -5.36 11.40 27.11
N PHE A 124 -5.90 10.70 28.12
CA PHE A 124 -5.66 9.27 28.32
C PHE A 124 -6.15 8.45 27.11
N ARG A 125 -7.37 8.70 26.62
CA ARG A 125 -7.88 8.04 25.41
C ARG A 125 -7.07 8.35 24.15
N ARG A 126 -6.44 9.53 24.08
CA ARG A 126 -5.57 9.90 22.96
C ARG A 126 -4.23 9.18 23.05
N GLY A 127 -3.63 9.12 24.24
CA GLY A 127 -2.41 8.37 24.52
C GLY A 127 -2.59 6.88 24.27
N ALA A 128 -3.63 6.26 24.81
CA ALA A 128 -3.93 4.84 24.59
C ALA A 128 -4.14 4.51 23.09
N ARG A 129 -4.85 5.36 22.34
CA ARG A 129 -4.99 5.18 20.87
C ARG A 129 -3.67 5.32 20.13
N PHE A 130 -2.77 6.20 20.58
CA PHE A 130 -1.44 6.35 20.01
C PHE A 130 -0.57 5.13 20.28
N MET A 131 -0.52 4.62 21.52
CA MET A 131 0.27 3.43 21.88
C MET A 131 -0.19 2.17 21.16
N VAL A 132 -1.49 2.06 20.90
CA VAL A 132 -2.11 0.92 20.20
C VAL A 132 -2.05 1.08 18.66
N HIS A 133 -1.47 2.17 18.15
CA HIS A 133 -1.28 2.33 16.71
C HIS A 133 -0.29 1.29 16.18
N PRO A 134 -0.57 0.60 15.04
CA PRO A 134 0.29 -0.48 14.54
C PRO A 134 1.76 -0.10 14.43
N VAL A 135 2.07 1.07 13.86
CA VAL A 135 3.47 1.55 13.74
C VAL A 135 4.15 1.67 15.10
N VAL A 136 3.46 2.20 16.12
CA VAL A 136 4.03 2.37 17.45
C VAL A 136 4.26 1.01 18.11
N GLY A 137 3.28 0.10 18.02
CA GLY A 137 3.42 -1.26 18.54
C GLY A 137 4.59 -2.03 17.89
N TRP A 138 4.71 -1.95 16.55
CA TRP A 138 5.81 -2.58 15.83
C TRP A 138 7.17 -1.98 16.19
N THR A 139 7.28 -0.65 16.20
CA THR A 139 8.55 0.03 16.49
C THR A 139 8.99 -0.19 17.94
N LEU A 140 8.09 -0.13 18.92
CA LEU A 140 8.44 -0.40 20.31
C LEU A 140 8.87 -1.85 20.51
N PHE A 141 8.19 -2.80 19.85
CA PHE A 141 8.58 -4.21 19.89
C PHE A 141 9.95 -4.44 19.24
N PHE A 142 10.18 -3.87 18.06
CA PHE A 142 11.49 -3.88 17.40
C PHE A 142 12.59 -3.32 18.31
N ILE A 143 12.41 -2.11 18.86
CA ILE A 143 13.42 -1.46 19.70
C ILE A 143 13.68 -2.30 20.96
N ALA A 144 12.64 -2.77 21.65
CA ALA A 144 12.79 -3.59 22.85
C ALA A 144 13.58 -4.87 22.55
N THR A 145 13.19 -5.63 21.52
CA THR A 145 13.89 -6.86 21.14
C THR A 145 15.35 -6.58 20.81
N TRP A 146 15.65 -5.57 19.99
CA TRP A 146 17.04 -5.28 19.63
C TRP A 146 17.88 -4.78 20.80
N THR A 147 17.31 -3.93 21.65
CA THR A 147 18.02 -3.32 22.78
C THR A 147 18.46 -4.37 23.79
N TRP A 148 17.56 -5.28 24.19
CA TRP A 148 17.86 -6.29 25.20
C TRP A 148 18.80 -7.40 24.70
N HIS A 149 18.90 -7.61 23.39
CA HIS A 149 19.86 -8.58 22.81
C HIS A 149 21.27 -8.00 22.60
N VAL A 150 21.47 -6.69 22.84
CA VAL A 150 22.83 -6.10 22.84
C VAL A 150 23.64 -6.67 24.01
N PRO A 151 24.88 -7.14 23.81
CA PRO A 151 25.67 -7.80 24.86
C PRO A 151 25.76 -7.06 26.19
N VAL A 152 25.87 -5.73 26.16
CA VAL A 152 25.99 -4.91 27.38
C VAL A 152 24.73 -4.99 28.24
N LEU A 153 23.56 -4.85 27.63
CA LEU A 153 22.28 -4.86 28.36
C LEU A 153 21.84 -6.28 28.71
N TYR A 154 22.12 -7.23 27.83
CA TYR A 154 21.89 -8.64 28.07
C TYR A 154 22.65 -9.15 29.31
N GLU A 155 23.95 -8.84 29.38
CA GLU A 155 24.79 -9.19 30.54
C GLU A 155 24.35 -8.45 31.81
N ALA A 156 23.80 -7.23 31.70
CA ALA A 156 23.24 -6.52 32.83
C ALA A 156 21.98 -7.23 33.38
N GLY A 157 21.10 -7.72 32.50
CA GLY A 157 19.93 -8.51 32.86
C GLY A 157 20.29 -9.79 33.61
N LEU A 158 21.34 -10.50 33.17
CA LEU A 158 21.79 -11.73 33.85
C LEU A 158 22.46 -11.49 35.22
N ARG A 159 23.04 -10.30 35.45
CA ARG A 159 23.79 -10.01 36.69
C ARG A 159 22.96 -9.35 37.77
N ASP A 160 21.95 -8.55 37.40
CA ASP A 160 21.11 -7.80 38.32
C ASP A 160 19.64 -8.21 38.18
N PRO A 161 19.03 -8.76 39.24
CA PRO A 161 17.61 -9.15 39.24
C PRO A 161 16.66 -8.01 38.84
N THR A 162 17.01 -6.75 39.13
CA THR A 162 16.21 -5.58 38.81
C THR A 162 16.13 -5.38 37.30
N TRP A 163 17.28 -5.48 36.61
CA TRP A 163 17.34 -5.34 35.16
C TRP A 163 16.62 -6.50 34.47
N HIS A 164 16.70 -7.71 35.03
CA HIS A 164 15.94 -8.87 34.53
C HIS A 164 14.42 -8.68 34.62
N VAL A 165 13.92 -8.13 35.73
CA VAL A 165 12.48 -7.82 35.88
C VAL A 165 12.04 -6.72 34.90
N ILE A 166 12.88 -5.70 34.70
CA ILE A 166 12.61 -4.62 33.74
C ILE A 166 12.56 -5.17 32.30
N GLU A 167 13.47 -6.08 31.95
CA GLU A 167 13.50 -6.78 30.66
C GLU A 167 12.19 -7.54 30.42
N HIS A 168 11.80 -8.43 31.34
CA HIS A 168 10.55 -9.18 31.26
C HIS A 168 9.32 -8.27 31.15
N ALA A 169 9.27 -7.19 31.95
CA ALA A 169 8.19 -6.21 31.87
C ALA A 169 8.15 -5.52 30.51
N CYS A 170 9.31 -5.18 29.95
CA CYS A 170 9.44 -4.57 28.63
C CYS A 170 8.91 -5.50 27.53
N PHE A 171 9.28 -6.79 27.56
CA PHE A 171 8.82 -7.77 26.59
C PHE A 171 7.31 -7.99 26.66
N ILE A 172 6.74 -8.21 27.85
CA ILE A 172 5.29 -8.41 27.99
C ILE A 172 4.54 -7.16 27.51
N PHE A 173 5.01 -5.97 27.90
CA PHE A 173 4.37 -4.70 27.56
C PHE A 173 4.38 -4.44 26.04
N THR A 174 5.57 -4.50 25.43
CA THR A 174 5.73 -4.22 24.00
C THR A 174 5.09 -5.31 23.14
N ALA A 175 5.16 -6.58 23.52
CA ALA A 175 4.47 -7.66 22.84
C ALA A 175 2.94 -7.51 22.91
N THR A 176 2.40 -7.05 24.05
CA THR A 176 0.96 -6.76 24.16
C THR A 176 0.55 -5.66 23.19
N LEU A 177 1.34 -4.59 23.07
CA LEU A 177 1.09 -3.52 22.09
C LEU A 177 1.22 -4.02 20.64
N PHE A 178 2.19 -4.88 20.36
CA PHE A 178 2.42 -5.48 19.05
C PHE A 178 1.26 -6.38 18.59
N TRP A 179 0.74 -7.23 19.48
CA TRP A 179 -0.34 -8.16 19.17
C TRP A 179 -1.72 -7.51 19.17
N TRP A 180 -1.89 -6.35 19.82
CA TRP A 180 -3.16 -5.62 19.86
C TRP A 180 -3.78 -5.33 18.49
N PRO A 181 -3.09 -4.71 17.51
CA PRO A 181 -3.67 -4.43 16.18
C PRO A 181 -3.97 -5.69 15.37
N VAL A 182 -3.29 -6.80 15.67
CA VAL A 182 -3.48 -8.11 15.01
C VAL A 182 -4.69 -8.84 15.58
N ILE A 183 -4.87 -8.88 16.90
CA ILE A 183 -5.97 -9.61 17.54
C ILE A 183 -7.26 -8.77 17.58
N GLN A 184 -7.13 -7.46 17.79
CA GLN A 184 -8.25 -6.52 17.89
C GLN A 184 -9.26 -6.91 19.00
N PRO A 185 -8.82 -6.95 20.28
CA PRO A 185 -9.69 -7.32 21.39
C PRO A 185 -10.86 -6.33 21.51
N TRP A 186 -12.09 -6.84 21.64
CA TRP A 186 -13.27 -5.98 21.69
C TRP A 186 -13.30 -5.20 23.03
N PRO A 187 -13.63 -3.88 23.05
CA PRO A 187 -14.26 -3.06 22.00
C PRO A 187 -13.31 -2.25 21.09
N SER A 188 -12.07 -2.71 20.86
CA SER A 188 -11.15 -1.98 19.97
C SER A 188 -11.68 -1.86 18.52
N SER A 189 -11.33 -0.75 17.87
CA SER A 189 -11.60 -0.51 16.46
C SER A 189 -10.32 -0.65 15.64
N PRO A 190 -10.37 -1.27 14.44
CA PRO A 190 -9.20 -1.39 13.58
C PRO A 190 -8.71 -0.02 13.11
N HIS A 191 -7.44 0.28 13.33
CA HIS A 191 -6.79 1.48 12.79
C HIS A 191 -6.37 1.30 11.33
N TRP A 192 -5.93 0.09 10.97
CA TRP A 192 -5.43 -0.27 9.64
C TRP A 192 -6.30 -1.35 8.99
N PRO A 193 -6.31 -1.45 7.64
CA PRO A 193 -7.05 -2.50 6.94
C PRO A 193 -6.46 -3.86 7.28
N ARG A 194 -7.29 -4.92 7.22
CA ARG A 194 -6.86 -6.25 7.64
C ARG A 194 -5.69 -6.81 6.82
N TRP A 195 -5.61 -6.48 5.53
CA TRP A 195 -4.51 -6.92 4.66
C TRP A 195 -3.16 -6.29 5.04
N ALA A 196 -3.14 -5.08 5.59
CA ALA A 196 -1.89 -4.43 6.01
C ALA A 196 -1.24 -5.11 7.22
N MET A 197 -1.97 -6.01 7.91
CA MET A 197 -1.40 -6.85 8.97
C MET A 197 -0.51 -7.97 8.40
N ILE A 198 -0.61 -8.30 7.10
CA ILE A 198 0.29 -9.28 6.47
C ILE A 198 1.73 -8.74 6.43
N PRO A 199 2.03 -7.60 5.77
CA PRO A 199 3.39 -7.06 5.79
C PRO A 199 3.86 -6.69 7.21
N TYR A 200 2.96 -6.26 8.10
CA TYR A 200 3.28 -6.01 9.51
C TYR A 200 3.88 -7.25 10.21
N LEU A 201 3.25 -8.41 10.02
CA LEU A 201 3.71 -9.68 10.62
C LEU A 201 4.95 -10.22 9.89
N LEU A 202 5.00 -10.13 8.56
CA LEU A 202 6.17 -10.58 7.78
C LEU A 202 7.42 -9.75 8.07
N LEU A 203 7.29 -8.44 8.29
CA LEU A 203 8.42 -7.61 8.73
C LEU A 203 8.89 -7.96 10.14
N ALA A 204 7.96 -8.34 11.02
CA ALA A 204 8.30 -8.84 12.35
C ALA A 204 8.98 -10.22 12.31
N ASP A 205 8.60 -11.06 11.35
CA ASP A 205 9.25 -12.36 11.11
C ASP A 205 10.63 -12.21 10.47
N LEU A 206 10.79 -11.24 9.57
CA LEU A 206 12.07 -10.92 8.95
C LEU A 206 13.12 -10.49 10.00
N GLN A 207 12.78 -9.59 10.93
CA GLN A 207 13.70 -9.23 12.02
C GLN A 207 14.05 -10.45 12.90
N ASN A 208 13.09 -11.33 13.16
CA ASN A 208 13.27 -12.53 13.98
C ASN A 208 14.22 -13.52 13.28
N THR A 209 14.06 -13.67 11.97
CA THR A 209 14.92 -14.49 11.12
C THR A 209 16.34 -13.93 11.08
N ILE A 210 16.51 -12.62 10.96
CA ILE A 210 17.82 -11.96 11.00
C ILE A 210 18.52 -12.24 12.34
N PHE A 211 17.83 -12.05 13.47
CA PHE A 211 18.37 -12.40 14.79
C PHE A 211 18.78 -13.85 14.89
N SER A 212 17.88 -14.74 14.48
CA SER A 212 18.11 -16.18 14.55
C SER A 212 19.32 -16.60 13.71
N ALA A 213 19.50 -16.01 12.53
CA ALA A 213 20.67 -16.22 11.70
C ALA A 213 21.97 -15.79 12.41
N PHE A 214 21.97 -14.63 13.09
CA PHE A 214 23.13 -14.21 13.89
C PHE A 214 23.48 -15.21 15.00
N PHE A 215 22.49 -15.79 15.70
CA PHE A 215 22.74 -16.81 16.73
C PHE A 215 23.23 -18.13 16.14
N CYS A 216 22.61 -18.58 15.04
CA CYS A 216 22.92 -19.86 14.41
C CYS A 216 24.29 -19.92 13.75
N PHE A 217 24.68 -18.85 13.04
CA PHE A 217 25.85 -18.88 12.15
C PHE A 217 27.10 -18.21 12.72
N LYS A 218 26.98 -17.47 13.84
CA LYS A 218 28.16 -16.84 14.44
C LYS A 218 29.01 -17.88 15.15
N GLU A 219 30.25 -18.04 14.70
CA GLU A 219 31.21 -19.05 15.19
C GLU A 219 31.79 -18.77 16.58
N THR A 220 31.49 -17.61 17.16
CA THR A 220 31.99 -17.20 18.48
C THR A 220 30.83 -16.97 19.46
N PRO A 221 30.96 -17.39 20.74
CA PRO A 221 29.96 -17.11 21.76
C PRO A 221 29.69 -15.61 21.90
N ILE A 222 28.42 -15.21 21.78
CA ILE A 222 28.02 -13.80 21.85
C ILE A 222 28.07 -13.25 23.27
N TYR A 223 27.64 -14.05 24.25
CA TYR A 223 27.55 -13.64 25.66
C TYR A 223 28.55 -14.41 26.51
N GLN A 224 29.32 -13.67 27.31
CA GLN A 224 30.43 -14.20 28.11
C GLN A 224 29.94 -14.94 29.36
N SER A 225 28.76 -14.58 29.88
CA SER A 225 28.15 -15.25 31.03
C SER A 225 27.96 -16.75 30.78
N TYR A 226 27.55 -17.16 29.57
CA TYR A 226 27.38 -18.58 29.25
C TYR A 226 28.71 -19.33 29.13
N VAL A 227 29.78 -18.68 28.65
CA VAL A 227 31.11 -19.32 28.60
C VAL A 227 31.59 -19.70 30.01
N ARG A 228 31.23 -18.89 31.02
CA ARG A 228 31.61 -19.09 32.42
C ARG A 228 30.64 -19.96 33.22
N ALA A 229 29.43 -20.18 32.72
CA ALA A 229 28.41 -20.95 33.40
C ALA A 229 28.72 -22.46 33.41
N PRO A 230 28.43 -23.17 34.51
CA PRO A 230 28.61 -24.62 34.57
C PRO A 230 27.68 -25.34 33.57
N ARG A 231 28.23 -26.30 32.83
CA ARG A 231 27.49 -27.05 31.80
C ARG A 231 26.66 -28.17 32.43
N ILE A 232 25.34 -28.03 32.39
CA ILE A 232 24.38 -29.01 32.90
C ILE A 232 23.88 -30.00 31.84
N THR A 233 24.18 -29.72 30.56
CA THR A 233 23.84 -30.56 29.40
C THR A 233 25.12 -30.96 28.66
N SER A 234 25.04 -31.98 27.79
CA SER A 234 26.14 -32.39 26.91
C SER A 234 26.40 -31.44 25.73
N LEU A 235 25.60 -30.36 25.59
CA LEU A 235 25.75 -29.35 24.54
C LEU A 235 26.88 -28.38 24.87
N ASP A 236 27.75 -28.14 23.89
CA ASP A 236 28.75 -27.07 23.97
C ASP A 236 28.10 -25.67 23.88
N VAL A 237 28.82 -24.63 24.30
CA VAL A 237 28.36 -23.23 24.29
C VAL A 237 27.82 -22.80 22.94
N LEU A 238 28.56 -23.15 21.87
CA LEU A 238 28.20 -22.77 20.52
C LEU A 238 26.97 -23.54 20.03
N GLN A 239 26.84 -24.81 20.39
CA GLN A 239 25.68 -25.63 20.05
C GLN A 239 24.41 -25.13 20.76
N ASP A 240 24.52 -24.73 22.03
CA ASP A 240 23.41 -24.12 22.78
C ASP A 240 23.00 -22.76 22.16
N GLN A 241 23.97 -21.98 21.67
CA GLN A 241 23.70 -20.74 20.93
C GLN A 241 22.96 -21.00 19.61
N SER A 242 23.42 -21.96 18.82
CA SER A 242 22.75 -22.32 17.57
C SER A 242 21.35 -22.89 17.83
N LEU A 243 21.16 -23.67 18.90
CA LEU A 243 19.84 -24.15 19.32
C LEU A 243 18.92 -23.01 19.74
N ALA A 244 19.43 -22.02 20.48
CA ALA A 244 18.68 -20.82 20.85
C ALA A 244 18.21 -20.05 19.60
N GLY A 245 19.10 -19.87 18.61
CA GLY A 245 18.75 -19.31 17.32
C GLY A 245 17.67 -20.12 16.58
N ALA A 246 17.78 -21.45 16.58
CA ALA A 246 16.79 -22.33 15.95
C ALA A 246 15.40 -22.25 16.62
N ILE A 247 15.36 -22.13 17.96
CA ILE A 247 14.12 -21.96 18.75
C ILE A 247 13.47 -20.61 18.46
N MET A 248 14.26 -19.54 18.32
CA MET A 248 13.73 -18.25 17.90
C MET A 248 13.20 -18.31 16.46
N TRP A 249 13.90 -19.01 15.58
CA TRP A 249 13.54 -19.08 14.16
C TRP A 249 12.25 -19.84 13.93
N VAL A 250 12.25 -21.16 14.14
CA VAL A 250 11.18 -22.04 13.64
C VAL A 250 9.88 -21.82 14.42
N PRO A 251 9.85 -21.98 15.76
CA PRO A 251 8.68 -21.61 16.57
C PRO A 251 8.23 -20.16 16.39
N GLY A 252 9.16 -19.19 16.37
CA GLY A 252 8.84 -17.78 16.23
C GLY A 252 8.13 -17.49 14.90
N SER A 253 8.67 -17.99 13.79
CA SER A 253 8.07 -17.82 12.46
C SER A 253 6.69 -18.47 12.36
N ILE A 254 6.47 -19.65 12.95
CA ILE A 254 5.14 -20.30 12.95
C ILE A 254 4.08 -19.38 13.60
N ILE A 255 4.42 -18.74 14.72
CA ILE A 255 3.49 -17.86 15.46
C ILE A 255 3.14 -16.61 14.63
N TYR A 256 4.07 -16.11 13.80
CA TYR A 256 3.77 -15.02 12.85
C TYR A 256 2.98 -15.48 11.62
N LEU A 257 3.32 -16.63 11.05
CA LEU A 257 2.76 -17.14 9.79
C LEU A 257 1.33 -17.66 9.94
N VAL A 258 0.94 -18.23 11.09
CA VAL A 258 -0.42 -18.72 11.32
C VAL A 258 -1.47 -17.59 11.20
N PRO A 259 -1.33 -16.43 11.88
CA PRO A 259 -2.20 -15.28 11.67
C PRO A 259 -2.18 -14.75 10.24
N VAL A 260 -1.02 -14.73 9.56
CA VAL A 260 -0.92 -14.35 8.14
C VAL A 260 -1.80 -15.26 7.28
N ALA A 261 -1.67 -16.58 7.42
CA ALA A 261 -2.47 -17.56 6.70
C ALA A 261 -3.97 -17.40 6.99
N MET A 262 -4.35 -17.17 8.25
CA MET A 262 -5.74 -16.91 8.63
C MET A 262 -6.30 -15.63 8.00
N ILE A 263 -5.50 -14.56 7.94
CA ILE A 263 -5.87 -13.28 7.32
C ILE A 263 -6.00 -13.47 5.80
N LEU A 264 -5.04 -14.10 5.15
CA LEU A 264 -5.09 -14.45 3.73
C LEU A 264 -6.34 -15.26 3.42
N ARG A 265 -6.63 -16.32 4.18
CA ARG A 265 -7.84 -17.12 4.00
C ARG A 265 -9.12 -16.28 4.07
N ARG A 266 -9.20 -15.32 4.99
CA ARG A 266 -10.36 -14.41 5.11
C ARG A 266 -10.47 -13.38 3.98
N LEU A 267 -9.34 -12.94 3.42
CA LEU A 267 -9.32 -12.04 2.27
C LEU A 267 -9.64 -12.77 0.97
N LEU A 268 -9.15 -14.01 0.85
CA LEU A 268 -9.35 -14.88 -0.30
C LEU A 268 -10.71 -15.57 -0.29
N SER A 269 -11.30 -15.84 0.89
CA SER A 269 -12.64 -16.39 0.98
C SER A 269 -13.61 -15.42 0.28
N PRO A 270 -14.42 -15.89 -0.68
CA PRO A 270 -15.50 -15.09 -1.21
C PRO A 270 -16.30 -14.62 0.01
N ARG A 271 -16.35 -13.30 0.24
CA ARG A 271 -17.56 -12.79 0.86
C ARG A 271 -18.62 -13.21 -0.14
N LEU A 272 -19.32 -14.29 0.16
CA LEU A 272 -20.73 -14.36 -0.18
C LEU A 272 -21.22 -13.01 0.30
N ALA A 273 -21.35 -12.07 -0.64
CA ALA A 273 -22.26 -10.99 -0.45
C ALA A 273 -23.53 -11.76 -0.16
N THR A 274 -23.86 -11.94 1.12
CA THR A 274 -25.25 -12.00 1.51
C THR A 274 -25.78 -10.79 0.76
N PRO A 275 -26.60 -10.97 -0.29
CA PRO A 275 -27.33 -9.85 -0.83
C PRO A 275 -27.87 -9.19 0.41
N ALA A 276 -27.66 -7.88 0.58
CA ALA A 276 -28.39 -7.17 1.61
C ALA A 276 -29.82 -7.65 1.43
N GLN A 277 -30.33 -8.46 2.38
CA GLN A 277 -31.68 -8.96 2.28
C GLN A 277 -32.47 -7.68 2.11
N PRO A 278 -33.24 -7.52 1.01
CA PRO A 278 -34.10 -6.37 0.90
C PRO A 278 -34.91 -6.39 2.19
N ALA A 279 -34.65 -5.41 3.07
CA ALA A 279 -35.40 -5.26 4.30
C ALA A 279 -36.86 -5.30 3.87
N LEU A 280 -37.58 -6.25 4.46
CA LEU A 280 -38.89 -6.72 4.03
C LEU A 280 -39.69 -5.64 3.29
N ALA A 281 -40.02 -5.96 2.03
CA ALA A 281 -41.19 -5.43 1.37
C ALA A 281 -42.43 -5.75 2.23
N ALA A 282 -42.75 -4.87 3.18
CA ALA A 282 -43.97 -4.90 3.98
C ALA A 282 -44.29 -3.49 4.51
N ALA A 283 -44.48 -2.55 3.58
CA ALA A 283 -45.39 -1.40 3.67
C ALA A 283 -45.25 -0.62 2.36
N GLY A 284 -46.33 -0.59 1.56
CA GLY A 284 -46.33 -0.07 0.20
C GLY A 284 -46.12 1.44 0.10
N HIS A 285 -44.86 1.88 0.10
CA HIS A 285 -44.42 3.12 -0.52
C HIS A 285 -43.13 2.83 -1.27
N THR A 286 -43.23 2.67 -2.59
CA THR A 286 -42.09 2.79 -3.49
C THR A 286 -41.79 4.29 -3.63
N PRO A 287 -40.75 4.86 -2.98
CA PRO A 287 -40.24 6.12 -3.48
C PRO A 287 -39.63 5.80 -4.84
N ARG A 288 -40.32 6.19 -5.91
CA ARG A 288 -39.68 6.38 -7.22
C ARG A 288 -38.58 7.40 -6.99
N VAL A 289 -37.36 6.94 -6.75
CA VAL A 289 -36.17 7.75 -6.96
C VAL A 289 -36.06 7.91 -8.47
N ALA A 290 -36.77 8.90 -9.00
CA ALA A 290 -36.52 9.41 -10.32
C ALA A 290 -35.06 9.89 -10.31
N LEU A 291 -34.19 9.17 -11.02
CA LEU A 291 -32.90 9.72 -11.42
C LEU A 291 -33.19 11.05 -12.12
N PRO A 292 -32.50 12.15 -11.79
CA PRO A 292 -32.60 13.35 -12.60
C PRO A 292 -32.02 13.01 -13.97
N VAL A 293 -32.89 12.78 -14.94
CA VAL A 293 -32.53 12.80 -16.35
C VAL A 293 -32.32 14.27 -16.67
N LEU A 294 -31.09 14.64 -17.00
CA LEU A 294 -30.77 15.94 -17.58
C LEU A 294 -31.66 16.12 -18.81
N ASP A 295 -32.44 17.19 -18.86
CA ASP A 295 -33.17 17.53 -20.08
C ASP A 295 -32.20 17.92 -21.20
N ALA A 296 -32.72 18.08 -22.42
CA ALA A 296 -31.93 18.41 -23.60
C ALA A 296 -31.16 19.75 -23.49
N HIS A 297 -31.41 20.54 -22.44
CA HIS A 297 -30.78 21.82 -22.16
C HIS A 297 -29.88 21.80 -20.90
N GLY A 298 -29.81 20.68 -20.18
CA GLY A 298 -28.86 20.46 -19.09
C GLY A 298 -29.16 21.24 -17.81
N GLN A 299 -30.40 21.63 -17.54
CA GLN A 299 -30.81 22.24 -16.27
C GLN A 299 -31.59 21.24 -15.39
N LEU A 300 -31.41 21.37 -14.06
CA LEU A 300 -32.15 20.60 -13.06
C LEU A 300 -33.35 21.43 -12.60
N SER A 301 -34.55 20.84 -12.62
CA SER A 301 -35.78 21.45 -12.11
C SER A 301 -35.67 21.80 -10.63
N ASP A 302 -35.90 23.07 -10.31
CA ASP A 302 -35.94 23.62 -8.95
C ASP A 302 -37.31 23.35 -8.32
N SER A 303 -37.39 22.41 -7.39
CA SER A 303 -38.46 22.41 -6.40
C SER A 303 -38.05 21.63 -5.15
N PHE A 304 -38.59 22.08 -4.02
CA PHE A 304 -38.48 21.55 -2.65
C PHE A 304 -37.39 22.15 -1.76
N GLY A 305 -37.67 23.37 -1.29
CA GLY A 305 -37.24 23.81 0.03
C GLY A 305 -38.06 23.12 1.14
N GLY A 306 -37.40 22.80 2.27
CA GLY A 306 -38.06 22.22 3.43
C GLY A 306 -37.12 21.92 4.60
N GLY A 307 -37.15 22.80 5.60
CA GLY A 307 -37.00 22.54 7.05
C GLY A 307 -35.86 21.66 7.59
N ILE A 308 -34.88 22.30 8.22
CA ILE A 308 -33.84 21.67 9.06
C ILE A 308 -34.47 21.00 10.29
N THR A 309 -34.33 19.68 10.45
CA THR A 309 -34.80 18.94 11.64
C THR A 309 -33.66 18.62 12.61
N ARG A 310 -34.05 18.49 13.89
CA ARG A 310 -33.24 18.33 15.11
C ARG A 310 -32.17 17.21 15.08
N ASN A 311 -32.23 16.26 14.13
CA ASN A 311 -31.23 15.21 13.93
C ASN A 311 -29.87 15.71 13.38
N GLU A 312 -29.82 16.91 12.78
CA GLU A 312 -28.55 17.47 12.28
C GLU A 312 -27.61 17.95 13.41
N ARG A 313 -28.13 18.18 14.63
CA ARG A 313 -27.28 18.57 15.77
C ARG A 313 -26.46 17.42 16.35
N GLU A 314 -26.96 16.18 16.30
CA GLU A 314 -26.22 15.02 16.83
C GLU A 314 -25.15 14.50 15.85
N SER A 315 -25.36 14.66 14.53
CA SER A 315 -24.33 14.36 13.52
C SER A 315 -23.10 15.27 13.62
N ARG A 316 -23.24 16.49 14.16
CA ARG A 316 -22.10 17.41 14.39
C ARG A 316 -21.17 16.96 15.51
N GLN A 317 -21.59 16.09 16.43
CA GLN A 317 -20.78 15.68 17.58
C GLN A 317 -19.75 14.58 17.27
N HIS A 318 -19.83 13.93 16.11
CA HIS A 318 -18.82 12.97 15.64
C HIS A 318 -17.92 13.56 14.56
N GLY A 319 -17.47 14.81 14.77
CA GLY A 319 -16.45 15.46 13.94
C GLY A 319 -15.13 14.70 13.99
N GLY A 320 -15.00 13.69 13.14
CA GLY A 320 -13.74 13.04 12.84
C GLY A 320 -12.73 14.12 12.42
N ARG A 321 -11.56 14.10 13.04
CA ARG A 321 -10.47 15.02 12.68
C ARG A 321 -10.12 14.73 11.21
N LYS A 322 -10.53 15.61 10.29
CA LYS A 322 -10.22 15.48 8.86
C LYS A 322 -8.72 15.21 8.70
N SER A 323 -8.37 14.22 7.87
CA SER A 323 -6.98 13.80 7.62
C SER A 323 -6.08 15.02 7.37
N LEU A 324 -4.84 14.99 7.85
CA LEU A 324 -3.85 16.05 7.61
C LEU A 324 -3.72 16.36 6.11
N VAL A 325 -3.83 15.32 5.26
CA VAL A 325 -3.74 15.39 3.79
C VAL A 325 -4.93 16.17 3.18
N ALA A 326 -6.06 16.25 3.87
CA ALA A 326 -7.24 17.00 3.41
C ALA A 326 -7.12 18.52 3.69
N ARG A 327 -6.05 19.00 4.33
CA ARG A 327 -5.84 20.43 4.59
C ARG A 327 -5.55 21.19 3.28
N PRO A 328 -6.31 22.26 2.95
CA PRO A 328 -6.08 23.05 1.75
C PRO A 328 -4.69 23.67 1.67
N ALA A 329 -4.18 24.16 2.81
CA ALA A 329 -2.85 24.77 2.89
C ALA A 329 -1.76 23.77 2.48
N LEU A 330 -1.77 22.55 3.02
CA LEU A 330 -0.79 21.52 2.69
C LEU A 330 -0.77 21.22 1.18
N ARG A 331 -1.95 21.02 0.57
CA ARG A 331 -2.04 20.78 -0.87
C ARG A 331 -1.47 21.97 -1.67
N ARG A 332 -1.88 23.20 -1.35
CA ARG A 332 -1.41 24.40 -2.04
C ARG A 332 0.10 24.58 -1.89
N SER A 333 0.67 24.37 -0.70
CA SER A 333 2.11 24.45 -0.47
C SER A 333 2.88 23.46 -1.34
N ILE A 334 2.43 22.21 -1.42
CA ILE A 334 3.05 21.19 -2.29
C ILE A 334 2.94 21.60 -3.77
N GLN A 335 1.79 22.11 -4.21
CA GLN A 335 1.60 22.55 -5.59
C GLN A 335 2.48 23.75 -5.96
N VAL A 336 2.64 24.71 -5.04
CA VAL A 336 3.53 25.87 -5.23
C VAL A 336 4.99 25.41 -5.33
N LEU A 337 5.43 24.52 -4.43
CA LEU A 337 6.76 23.92 -4.49
C LEU A 337 6.98 23.20 -5.84
N MET A 338 5.99 22.43 -6.30
CA MET A 338 6.08 21.73 -7.58
C MET A 338 6.12 22.65 -8.79
N ILE A 339 5.44 23.80 -8.75
CA ILE A 339 5.55 24.81 -9.81
C ILE A 339 6.92 25.45 -9.78
N ALA A 340 7.43 25.83 -8.59
CA ALA A 340 8.77 26.40 -8.48
C ALA A 340 9.83 25.43 -9.06
N LEU A 341 9.72 24.14 -8.74
CA LEU A 341 10.59 23.12 -9.32
C LEU A 341 10.43 22.99 -10.84
N ALA A 342 9.20 23.00 -11.35
CA ALA A 342 8.95 22.93 -12.79
C ALA A 342 9.51 24.16 -13.53
N VAL A 343 9.42 25.36 -12.93
CA VAL A 343 10.01 26.58 -13.47
C VAL A 343 11.54 26.48 -13.47
N ALA A 344 12.15 26.00 -12.39
CA ALA A 344 13.60 25.79 -12.35
C ALA A 344 14.07 24.82 -13.45
N VAL A 345 13.34 23.72 -13.64
CA VAL A 345 13.62 22.76 -14.72
C VAL A 345 13.49 23.39 -16.11
N VAL A 346 12.45 24.20 -16.34
CA VAL A 346 12.24 24.87 -17.64
C VAL A 346 13.31 25.92 -17.91
N LEU A 347 13.65 26.75 -16.92
CA LEU A 347 14.69 27.77 -17.06
C LEU A 347 16.04 27.12 -17.35
N ASP A 348 16.38 26.07 -16.61
CA ASP A 348 17.62 25.35 -16.79
C ASP A 348 17.67 24.59 -18.12
N GLY A 349 16.55 24.01 -18.57
CA GLY A 349 16.48 23.37 -19.88
C GLY A 349 16.60 24.34 -21.07
N ILE A 350 16.37 25.64 -20.88
CA ILE A 350 16.49 26.66 -21.94
C ILE A 350 17.84 27.40 -21.87
N LEU A 351 18.33 27.68 -20.67
CA LEU A 351 19.50 28.53 -20.43
C LEU A 351 20.74 27.75 -20.03
N GLY A 352 20.57 26.54 -19.48
CA GLY A 352 21.65 25.70 -19.00
C GLY A 352 22.33 24.89 -20.11
N PRO A 353 23.29 24.03 -19.74
CA PRO A 353 23.99 23.16 -20.68
C PRO A 353 23.04 22.17 -21.37
N GLU A 354 23.22 21.94 -22.67
CA GLU A 354 22.46 20.93 -23.44
C GLU A 354 22.94 19.49 -23.18
N ILE A 355 23.79 19.28 -22.17
CA ILE A 355 24.25 17.97 -21.74
C ILE A 355 23.31 17.46 -20.66
N SER A 356 22.45 16.50 -21.00
CA SER A 356 21.36 16.02 -20.12
C SER A 356 21.78 15.69 -18.68
N PRO A 357 22.89 14.96 -18.42
CA PRO A 357 23.34 14.67 -17.05
C PRO A 357 23.70 15.89 -16.18
N LEU A 358 24.02 17.04 -16.80
CA LEU A 358 24.38 18.28 -16.12
C LEU A 358 23.17 19.21 -15.91
N ASN A 359 22.05 18.89 -16.55
CA ASN A 359 20.87 19.72 -16.64
C ASN A 359 19.70 19.14 -15.82
N LEU A 360 18.99 19.99 -15.08
CA LEU A 360 17.82 19.60 -14.30
C LEU A 360 16.71 19.01 -15.18
N ALA A 361 16.56 19.49 -16.42
CA ALA A 361 15.59 18.97 -17.38
C ALA A 361 15.95 17.58 -17.92
N GLY A 362 17.24 17.27 -18.06
CA GLY A 362 17.69 15.93 -18.43
C GLY A 362 17.53 14.93 -17.29
N VAL A 363 17.80 15.35 -16.05
CA VAL A 363 17.90 14.44 -14.88
C VAL A 363 16.57 14.29 -14.13
N LEU A 364 15.90 15.38 -13.76
CA LEU A 364 14.79 15.31 -12.80
C LEU A 364 13.52 14.65 -13.37
N PRO A 365 12.93 15.11 -14.49
CA PRO A 365 11.64 14.57 -14.98
C PRO A 365 11.72 13.11 -15.41
N TRP A 366 12.86 12.70 -15.95
CA TRP A 366 13.03 11.41 -16.61
C TRP A 366 13.53 10.33 -15.65
N THR A 367 14.54 10.64 -14.83
CA THR A 367 15.22 9.63 -14.01
C THR A 367 14.68 9.58 -12.59
N HIS A 368 14.56 10.72 -11.92
CA HIS A 368 14.19 10.77 -10.50
C HIS A 368 12.69 10.85 -10.28
N TRP A 369 12.02 11.74 -11.01
CA TRP A 369 10.61 12.03 -10.82
C TRP A 369 9.72 10.81 -11.11
N ARG A 370 10.01 10.08 -12.20
CA ARG A 370 9.27 8.86 -12.56
C ARG A 370 9.42 7.77 -11.51
N GLY A 371 10.63 7.54 -11.00
CA GLY A 371 10.87 6.58 -9.91
C GLY A 371 10.07 6.92 -8.65
N LEU A 372 10.14 8.18 -8.21
CA LEU A 372 9.36 8.67 -7.05
C LEU A 372 7.85 8.56 -7.28
N VAL A 373 7.39 8.81 -8.50
CA VAL A 373 5.98 8.68 -8.90
C VAL A 373 5.49 7.24 -8.77
N VAL A 374 6.24 6.25 -9.26
CA VAL A 374 5.80 4.86 -9.23
C VAL A 374 5.80 4.31 -7.80
N LEU A 375 6.76 4.72 -6.97
CA LEU A 375 6.75 4.46 -5.52
C LEU A 375 5.53 5.11 -4.83
N ALA A 376 5.21 6.36 -5.17
CA ALA A 376 4.04 7.05 -4.63
C ALA A 376 2.72 6.35 -5.04
N LEU A 377 2.63 5.83 -6.27
CA LEU A 377 1.49 5.04 -6.73
C LEU A 377 1.35 3.75 -5.90
N LEU A 378 2.45 3.03 -5.62
CA LEU A 378 2.44 1.83 -4.79
C LEU A 378 1.94 2.12 -3.36
N LEU A 379 2.33 3.25 -2.76
CA LEU A 379 2.07 3.54 -1.34
C LEU A 379 0.79 4.35 -1.09
N ALA A 380 0.43 5.24 -2.01
CA ALA A 380 -0.51 6.33 -1.75
C ALA A 380 -1.49 6.65 -2.88
N GLY A 381 -1.58 5.84 -3.95
CA GLY A 381 -2.53 6.10 -5.05
C GLY A 381 -2.12 7.30 -5.89
N ASN A 382 -3.07 8.11 -6.37
CA ASN A 382 -2.81 9.25 -7.26
C ASN A 382 -2.23 10.50 -6.57
N LEU A 383 -1.25 10.30 -5.67
CA LEU A 383 -0.62 11.38 -4.92
C LEU A 383 0.06 12.42 -5.84
N PHE A 384 0.59 11.99 -6.98
CA PHE A 384 1.10 12.90 -8.01
C PHE A 384 0.02 13.87 -8.51
N CYS A 385 -1.17 13.37 -8.87
CA CYS A 385 -2.26 14.24 -9.34
C CYS A 385 -2.74 15.21 -8.24
N PHE A 386 -2.59 14.83 -6.96
CA PHE A 386 -2.83 15.72 -5.83
C PHE A 386 -1.80 16.87 -5.76
N ALA A 387 -0.52 16.56 -5.98
CA ALA A 387 0.63 17.48 -5.97
C ALA A 387 0.88 18.22 -7.31
N CYS A 388 0.15 17.85 -8.36
CA CYS A 388 0.45 18.22 -9.74
C CYS A 388 0.54 19.75 -9.94
N PRO A 389 1.63 20.26 -10.56
CA PRO A 389 1.83 21.69 -10.76
C PRO A 389 0.84 22.30 -11.76
N PHE A 390 0.31 21.50 -12.70
CA PHE A 390 -0.65 21.97 -13.71
C PHE A 390 -2.02 22.39 -13.13
N MET A 391 -2.28 22.07 -11.86
CA MET A 391 -3.54 22.41 -11.20
C MET A 391 -3.73 23.92 -11.00
N LEU A 392 -2.69 24.69 -10.69
CA LEU A 392 -2.82 26.13 -10.44
C LEU A 392 -3.07 26.95 -11.73
N PRO A 393 -2.35 26.73 -12.85
CA PRO A 393 -2.68 27.36 -14.13
C PRO A 393 -4.11 27.06 -14.57
N ARG A 394 -4.56 25.82 -14.41
CA ARG A 394 -5.94 25.43 -14.66
C ARG A 394 -6.93 26.19 -13.79
N GLU A 395 -6.64 26.35 -12.50
CA GLU A 395 -7.48 27.15 -11.59
C GLU A 395 -7.54 28.61 -12.03
N LEU A 396 -6.42 29.18 -12.46
CA LEU A 396 -6.36 30.52 -13.01
C LEU A 396 -7.24 30.66 -14.26
N GLY A 397 -7.12 29.75 -15.23
CA GLY A 397 -7.95 29.74 -16.44
C GLY A 397 -9.46 29.72 -16.13
N LYS A 398 -9.87 28.91 -15.15
CA LYS A 398 -11.27 28.86 -14.72
C LYS A 398 -11.76 30.13 -14.05
N VAL A 399 -10.91 30.77 -13.23
CA VAL A 399 -11.27 32.03 -12.57
C VAL A 399 -11.41 33.16 -13.60
N LEU A 400 -10.52 33.19 -14.61
CA LEU A 400 -10.52 34.21 -15.66
C LEU A 400 -11.67 34.05 -16.65
N PHE A 401 -11.94 32.82 -17.12
CA PHE A 401 -12.87 32.59 -18.25
C PHE A 401 -14.22 31.97 -17.86
N LYS A 402 -14.35 31.39 -16.66
CA LYS A 402 -15.58 30.76 -16.14
C LYS A 402 -16.30 29.86 -17.18
N PRO A 403 -15.62 28.83 -17.72
CA PRO A 403 -16.18 28.03 -18.81
C PRO A 403 -17.43 27.25 -18.43
N THR A 404 -18.43 27.32 -19.29
CA THR A 404 -19.70 26.59 -19.15
C THR A 404 -19.85 25.44 -20.15
N ARG A 405 -19.05 25.44 -21.22
CA ARG A 405 -19.15 24.45 -22.31
C ARG A 405 -18.72 23.05 -21.83
N PRO A 406 -19.53 22.00 -22.06
CA PRO A 406 -19.12 20.64 -21.74
C PRO A 406 -18.10 20.11 -22.77
N TRP A 407 -17.28 19.14 -22.35
CA TRP A 407 -16.40 18.41 -23.26
C TRP A 407 -17.23 17.71 -24.37
N PRO A 408 -16.82 17.80 -25.66
CA PRO A 408 -17.59 17.26 -26.79
C PRO A 408 -17.88 15.77 -26.62
N ALA A 409 -19.13 15.35 -26.89
CA ALA A 409 -19.58 13.98 -26.62
C ALA A 409 -18.77 12.91 -27.37
N TRP A 410 -18.40 13.17 -28.62
CA TRP A 410 -17.59 12.29 -29.46
C TRP A 410 -16.14 12.12 -28.96
N LEU A 411 -15.65 13.06 -28.14
CA LEU A 411 -14.34 12.99 -27.48
C LEU A 411 -14.41 12.42 -26.04
N ARG A 412 -15.57 11.96 -25.56
CA ARG A 412 -15.72 11.38 -24.20
C ARG A 412 -15.24 9.92 -24.11
N SER A 413 -14.19 9.59 -24.85
CA SER A 413 -13.52 8.29 -24.83
C SER A 413 -12.06 8.44 -24.39
N LYS A 414 -11.38 7.32 -24.21
CA LYS A 414 -9.93 7.29 -23.93
C LYS A 414 -9.07 7.20 -25.19
N TRP A 415 -9.64 7.25 -26.40
CA TRP A 415 -8.87 7.13 -27.64
C TRP A 415 -7.87 8.27 -27.86
N VAL A 416 -8.24 9.51 -27.51
CA VAL A 416 -7.30 10.65 -27.54
C VAL A 416 -6.12 10.39 -26.62
N ALA A 417 -6.41 9.96 -25.40
CA ALA A 417 -5.41 9.57 -24.42
C ALA A 417 -4.51 8.43 -24.90
N VAL A 418 -5.07 7.40 -25.55
CA VAL A 418 -4.31 6.29 -26.14
C VAL A 418 -3.36 6.81 -27.23
N ALA A 419 -3.86 7.61 -28.15
CA ALA A 419 -3.05 8.18 -29.23
C ALA A 419 -1.91 9.06 -28.69
N LEU A 420 -2.21 9.94 -27.73
CA LEU A 420 -1.21 10.78 -27.08
C LEU A 420 -0.18 9.96 -26.30
N LEU A 421 -0.60 8.89 -25.63
CA LEU A 421 0.31 8.03 -24.87
C LEU A 421 1.22 7.21 -25.80
N VAL A 422 0.68 6.63 -26.88
CA VAL A 422 1.47 5.93 -27.90
C VAL A 422 2.46 6.90 -28.55
N GLY A 423 2.01 8.07 -28.97
CA GLY A 423 2.87 9.10 -29.55
C GLY A 423 3.93 9.58 -28.58
N PHE A 424 3.60 9.74 -27.29
CA PHE A 424 4.56 10.14 -26.25
C PHE A 424 5.60 9.04 -25.99
N LEU A 425 5.18 7.79 -25.84
CA LEU A 425 6.12 6.67 -25.62
C LEU A 425 7.01 6.43 -26.84
N TRP A 426 6.45 6.51 -28.05
CA TRP A 426 7.20 6.43 -29.30
C TRP A 426 8.21 7.57 -29.41
N SER A 427 7.77 8.82 -29.26
CA SER A 427 8.68 9.98 -29.37
C SER A 427 9.76 9.97 -28.28
N TYR A 428 9.43 9.56 -27.05
CA TYR A 428 10.39 9.38 -25.97
C TYR A 428 11.52 8.42 -26.38
N GLU A 429 11.16 7.30 -27.01
CA GLU A 429 12.10 6.25 -27.37
C GLU A 429 12.92 6.60 -28.62
N VAL A 430 12.22 7.10 -29.63
CA VAL A 430 12.76 7.25 -30.99
C VAL A 430 13.45 8.61 -31.20
N LEU A 431 12.99 9.66 -30.53
CA LEU A 431 13.58 11.00 -30.62
C LEU A 431 14.51 11.31 -29.44
N SER A 432 14.73 10.35 -28.54
CA SER A 432 15.56 10.51 -27.35
C SER A 432 15.24 11.79 -26.58
N LEU A 433 13.95 12.07 -26.34
CA LEU A 433 13.50 13.30 -25.67
C LEU A 433 14.17 13.53 -24.30
N TRP A 434 14.65 12.46 -23.66
CA TRP A 434 15.37 12.48 -22.41
C TRP A 434 16.80 13.05 -22.53
N ASP A 435 17.38 13.07 -23.74
CA ASP A 435 18.73 13.55 -24.03
C ASP A 435 18.74 14.98 -24.59
N SER A 436 17.59 15.66 -24.59
CA SER A 436 17.47 17.06 -24.97
C SER A 436 16.78 17.87 -23.87
N PRO A 437 17.56 18.61 -23.05
CA PRO A 437 17.02 19.55 -22.07
C PRO A 437 16.07 20.58 -22.69
N TRP A 438 16.42 21.14 -23.85
CA TRP A 438 15.59 22.09 -24.58
C TRP A 438 14.21 21.53 -24.96
N LEU A 439 14.16 20.34 -25.57
CA LEU A 439 12.89 19.70 -25.91
C LEU A 439 12.08 19.38 -24.65
N THR A 440 12.74 18.95 -23.58
CA THR A 440 12.08 18.68 -22.30
C THR A 440 11.42 19.94 -21.74
N ALA A 441 12.09 21.10 -21.79
CA ALA A 441 11.51 22.37 -21.35
C ALA A 441 10.25 22.73 -22.14
N TRP A 442 10.28 22.60 -23.48
CA TRP A 442 9.12 22.89 -24.33
C TRP A 442 7.97 21.91 -24.14
N ILE A 443 8.26 20.64 -23.86
CA ILE A 443 7.24 19.65 -23.48
C ILE A 443 6.52 20.13 -22.21
N ILE A 444 7.27 20.52 -21.19
CA ILE A 444 6.71 21.01 -19.92
C ILE A 444 5.85 22.25 -20.17
N ILE A 445 6.35 23.25 -20.90
CA ILE A 445 5.60 24.45 -21.29
C ILE A 445 4.30 24.07 -22.03
N GLY A 446 4.39 23.14 -22.98
CA GLY A 446 3.24 22.62 -23.73
C GLY A 446 2.17 22.01 -22.83
N TYR A 447 2.55 21.26 -21.79
CA TYR A 447 1.61 20.74 -20.79
C TYR A 447 0.93 21.86 -19.99
N PHE A 448 1.68 22.90 -19.57
CA PHE A 448 1.12 24.06 -18.87
C PHE A 448 0.11 24.82 -19.74
N ILE A 449 0.48 25.11 -21.00
CA ILE A 449 -0.39 25.77 -21.97
C ILE A 449 -1.63 24.92 -22.26
N GLY A 450 -1.46 23.63 -22.54
CA GLY A 450 -2.57 22.71 -22.81
C GLY A 450 -3.55 22.62 -21.65
N ALA A 451 -3.04 22.51 -20.42
CA ALA A 451 -3.86 22.51 -19.21
C ALA A 451 -4.64 23.81 -19.02
N PHE A 452 -3.99 24.96 -19.26
CA PHE A 452 -4.63 26.29 -19.17
C PHE A 452 -5.70 26.47 -20.25
N VAL A 453 -5.38 26.23 -21.52
CA VAL A 453 -6.27 26.48 -22.66
C VAL A 453 -7.51 25.59 -22.59
N ILE A 454 -7.33 24.28 -22.34
CA ILE A 454 -8.46 23.35 -22.33
C ILE A 454 -9.44 23.66 -21.19
N ASP A 455 -8.93 23.86 -19.96
CA ASP A 455 -9.80 24.13 -18.81
C ASP A 455 -10.23 25.60 -18.70
N SER A 456 -9.77 26.48 -19.60
CA SER A 456 -10.37 27.81 -19.83
C SER A 456 -11.55 27.74 -20.79
N CYS A 457 -11.59 26.75 -21.67
CA CYS A 457 -12.64 26.57 -22.68
C CYS A 457 -13.77 25.64 -22.22
N PHE A 458 -13.47 24.63 -21.40
CA PHE A 458 -14.42 23.58 -21.02
C PHE A 458 -14.62 23.48 -19.50
N ARG A 459 -15.86 23.19 -19.08
CA ARG A 459 -16.23 23.01 -17.67
C ARG A 459 -15.58 21.75 -17.09
N GLY A 460 -15.47 21.70 -15.75
CA GLY A 460 -14.94 20.54 -15.03
C GLY A 460 -13.42 20.40 -15.20
N ALA A 461 -12.90 19.19 -15.05
CA ALA A 461 -11.47 18.86 -15.12
C ALA A 461 -11.12 18.18 -16.46
N SER A 462 -11.50 18.81 -17.58
CA SER A 462 -11.51 18.16 -18.90
C SER A 462 -10.11 17.72 -19.35
N PHE A 463 -9.10 18.57 -19.16
CA PHE A 463 -7.71 18.23 -19.47
C PHE A 463 -7.25 16.97 -18.73
N CYS A 464 -7.42 16.94 -17.41
CA CYS A 464 -6.99 15.79 -16.59
C CYS A 464 -7.74 14.51 -16.97
N LYS A 465 -9.03 14.60 -17.31
CA LYS A 465 -9.89 13.44 -17.55
C LYS A 465 -9.68 12.78 -18.91
N TYR A 466 -9.50 13.59 -19.96
CA TYR A 466 -9.53 13.11 -21.35
C TYR A 466 -8.21 13.30 -22.12
N VAL A 467 -7.37 14.26 -21.73
CA VAL A 467 -6.22 14.68 -22.56
C VAL A 467 -4.89 14.30 -21.92
N CYS A 468 -4.68 14.58 -20.63
CA CYS A 468 -3.38 14.43 -19.98
C CYS A 468 -2.88 12.97 -19.97
N PRO A 469 -1.87 12.58 -20.79
CA PRO A 469 -1.35 11.22 -20.84
C PRO A 469 -0.71 10.79 -19.52
N ILE A 470 -0.02 11.71 -18.83
CA ILE A 470 0.50 11.47 -17.47
C ILE A 470 -0.67 11.11 -16.55
N GLY A 471 -1.76 11.89 -16.55
CA GLY A 471 -2.96 11.56 -15.77
C GLY A 471 -3.47 10.14 -16.04
N GLN A 472 -3.52 9.71 -17.29
CA GLN A 472 -3.97 8.36 -17.64
C GLN A 472 -3.03 7.25 -17.19
N PHE A 473 -1.71 7.46 -17.32
CA PHE A 473 -0.70 6.57 -16.73
C PHE A 473 -1.00 6.35 -15.25
N HIS A 474 -1.13 7.45 -14.48
CA HIS A 474 -1.40 7.38 -13.06
C HIS A 474 -2.76 6.73 -12.72
N PHE A 475 -3.81 7.05 -13.46
CA PHE A 475 -5.14 6.48 -13.20
C PHE A 475 -5.20 4.97 -13.38
N VAL A 476 -4.51 4.42 -14.39
CA VAL A 476 -4.46 2.97 -14.61
C VAL A 476 -3.55 2.30 -13.57
N GLN A 477 -2.35 2.82 -13.34
CA GLN A 477 -1.42 2.22 -12.39
C GLN A 477 -1.96 2.27 -10.95
N SER A 478 -2.74 3.31 -10.61
CA SER A 478 -3.36 3.42 -9.29
C SER A 478 -4.50 2.43 -9.03
N LEU A 479 -4.92 1.62 -10.02
CA LEU A 479 -5.86 0.52 -9.80
C LEU A 479 -5.25 -0.61 -8.96
N ALA A 480 -3.92 -0.70 -8.91
CA ALA A 480 -3.19 -1.61 -8.03
C ALA A 480 -2.93 -1.01 -6.63
N SER A 481 -3.20 0.28 -6.40
CA SER A 481 -2.83 0.96 -5.15
C SER A 481 -3.69 0.55 -3.95
N PRO A 482 -3.12 0.57 -2.73
CA PRO A 482 -3.79 0.22 -1.49
C PRO A 482 -4.70 1.31 -0.90
N ARG A 483 -4.88 2.45 -1.58
CA ARG A 483 -5.68 3.59 -1.10
C ARG A 483 -6.58 4.15 -2.20
N GLU A 484 -7.79 4.51 -1.82
CA GLU A 484 -8.76 5.17 -2.72
C GLU A 484 -9.61 6.19 -1.96
N VAL A 485 -10.13 7.20 -2.66
CA VAL A 485 -11.19 8.07 -2.12
C VAL A 485 -12.53 7.34 -2.20
N ARG A 486 -13.18 7.09 -1.06
CA ARG A 486 -14.44 6.35 -0.95
C ARG A 486 -15.29 6.86 0.23
N ILE A 487 -16.58 6.55 0.20
CA ILE A 487 -17.51 6.75 1.32
C ILE A 487 -17.25 5.76 2.48
N ARG A 488 -17.50 6.19 3.71
CA ARG A 488 -17.41 5.34 4.91
C ARG A 488 -18.69 4.54 5.15
N SER A 489 -19.84 5.16 4.91
CA SER A 489 -21.17 4.60 5.15
C SER A 489 -22.12 4.92 4.01
N GLU A 490 -22.74 3.90 3.41
CA GLU A 490 -23.77 4.09 2.38
C GLU A 490 -25.06 4.68 2.97
N ALA A 491 -25.42 4.28 4.19
CA ALA A 491 -26.61 4.80 4.89
C ALA A 491 -26.57 6.32 5.06
N THR A 492 -25.40 6.88 5.38
CA THR A 492 -25.22 8.34 5.50
C THR A 492 -25.35 9.06 4.16
N CYS A 493 -24.93 8.42 3.06
CA CYS A 493 -25.13 8.98 1.72
C CYS A 493 -26.59 8.94 1.30
N ASN A 494 -27.34 7.90 1.68
CA ASN A 494 -28.76 7.77 1.34
C ASN A 494 -29.65 8.82 2.00
N THR A 495 -29.23 9.39 3.13
CA THR A 495 -29.92 10.49 3.82
C THR A 495 -29.42 11.88 3.43
N CYS A 496 -28.36 11.97 2.61
CA CYS A 496 -27.74 13.25 2.24
C CYS A 496 -28.52 13.91 1.10
N THR A 497 -29.03 15.11 1.33
CA THR A 497 -29.82 15.85 0.32
C THR A 497 -28.98 16.86 -0.47
N THR A 498 -27.92 17.41 0.12
CA THR A 498 -27.17 18.54 -0.47
C THR A 498 -26.24 18.11 -1.60
N HIS A 499 -25.67 16.91 -1.52
CA HIS A 499 -24.74 16.35 -2.51
C HIS A 499 -23.49 17.22 -2.79
N ASP A 500 -23.02 17.99 -1.80
CA ASP A 500 -21.85 18.88 -1.91
C ASP A 500 -20.58 18.16 -2.42
N CYS A 501 -20.47 16.86 -2.17
CA CYS A 501 -19.33 16.05 -2.64
C CYS A 501 -19.16 16.07 -4.17
N ILE A 502 -20.23 16.31 -4.92
CA ILE A 502 -20.20 16.47 -6.39
C ILE A 502 -20.52 17.90 -6.82
N LYS A 503 -21.48 18.58 -6.19
CA LYS A 503 -21.88 19.95 -6.55
C LYS A 503 -20.90 21.03 -6.06
N GLY A 504 -20.26 20.77 -4.92
CA GLY A 504 -19.59 21.81 -4.13
C GLY A 504 -20.56 22.58 -3.24
N ASN A 505 -20.01 23.51 -2.48
CA ASN A 505 -20.71 24.47 -1.63
C ASN A 505 -19.94 25.79 -1.60
N ASP A 506 -20.40 26.76 -0.81
CA ASP A 506 -19.82 28.11 -0.74
C ASP A 506 -18.32 28.14 -0.38
N ARG A 507 -17.81 27.08 0.27
CA ARG A 507 -16.42 27.02 0.76
C ARG A 507 -15.54 26.10 -0.07
N TYR A 508 -16.09 25.04 -0.64
CA TYR A 508 -15.34 23.98 -1.30
C TYR A 508 -16.00 23.58 -2.60
N ARG A 509 -15.17 23.37 -3.62
CA ARG A 509 -15.63 22.80 -4.90
C ARG A 509 -16.08 21.36 -4.72
N GLY A 510 -16.94 20.92 -5.63
CA GLY A 510 -17.31 19.52 -5.77
C GLY A 510 -16.28 18.72 -6.58
N CYS A 511 -16.65 17.50 -6.98
CA CYS A 511 -15.81 16.69 -7.83
C CYS A 511 -15.90 17.12 -9.30
N GLU A 512 -14.93 17.90 -9.77
CA GLU A 512 -14.86 18.40 -11.16
C GLU A 512 -14.62 17.31 -12.23
N LEU A 513 -14.46 16.06 -11.81
CA LEU A 513 -14.31 14.89 -12.68
C LEU A 513 -15.63 14.11 -12.84
N ASP A 514 -16.73 14.62 -12.27
CA ASP A 514 -18.06 14.00 -12.24
C ASP A 514 -18.09 12.64 -11.52
N LEU A 515 -17.17 12.41 -10.59
CA LEU A 515 -17.12 11.16 -9.80
C LEU A 515 -18.03 11.28 -8.59
N PHE A 516 -19.27 10.81 -8.75
CA PHE A 516 -20.25 10.72 -7.68
C PHE A 516 -19.81 9.66 -6.66
N GLN A 517 -19.48 10.10 -5.44
CA GLN A 517 -18.79 9.29 -4.43
C GLN A 517 -19.51 7.98 -4.05
N PRO A 518 -20.86 7.94 -3.90
CA PRO A 518 -21.57 6.69 -3.61
C PRO A 518 -21.41 5.62 -4.70
N ARG A 519 -21.19 6.01 -5.96
CA ARG A 519 -21.03 5.11 -7.11
C ARG A 519 -19.59 5.07 -7.64
N LYS A 520 -18.65 5.74 -6.96
CA LYS A 520 -17.24 5.75 -7.33
C LYS A 520 -16.57 4.48 -6.77
N VAL A 521 -15.87 3.75 -7.64
CA VAL A 521 -15.12 2.55 -7.26
C VAL A 521 -13.74 2.59 -7.90
N GLY A 522 -12.68 2.42 -7.10
CA GLY A 522 -11.30 2.46 -7.57
C GLY A 522 -10.79 3.87 -7.84
N ASN A 523 -9.60 3.96 -8.44
CA ASN A 523 -8.87 5.20 -8.66
C ASN A 523 -8.95 5.73 -10.09
N MET A 524 -9.61 5.02 -11.01
CA MET A 524 -9.78 5.47 -12.39
C MET A 524 -10.41 6.87 -12.43
N ASP A 525 -9.80 7.77 -13.20
CA ASP A 525 -10.14 9.19 -13.36
C ASP A 525 -10.05 10.05 -12.09
N CYS A 526 -9.69 9.50 -10.92
CA CYS A 526 -9.65 10.27 -9.68
C CYS A 526 -8.29 10.94 -9.48
N THR A 527 -8.23 12.27 -9.55
CA THR A 527 -6.99 13.05 -9.35
C THR A 527 -6.57 13.25 -7.89
N PHE A 528 -7.30 12.65 -6.93
CA PHE A 528 -7.03 12.80 -5.50
C PHE A 528 -7.01 14.26 -5.02
N CYS A 529 -7.74 15.18 -5.67
CA CYS A 529 -7.81 16.59 -5.23
C CYS A 529 -8.41 16.81 -3.82
N LEU A 530 -9.14 15.80 -3.31
CA LEU A 530 -9.85 15.77 -2.03
C LEU A 530 -10.91 16.87 -1.86
N ASP A 531 -11.35 17.51 -2.95
CA ASP A 531 -12.44 18.50 -2.93
C ASP A 531 -13.73 17.89 -2.39
N CYS A 532 -14.11 16.69 -2.87
CA CYS A 532 -15.27 15.94 -2.38
C CYS A 532 -15.20 15.57 -0.88
N VAL A 533 -14.01 15.31 -0.35
CA VAL A 533 -13.78 15.03 1.09
C VAL A 533 -14.00 16.30 1.91
N ARG A 534 -13.53 17.44 1.42
CA ARG A 534 -13.71 18.72 2.11
C ARG A 534 -15.15 19.21 2.07
N ALA A 535 -15.79 19.08 0.90
CA ALA A 535 -17.15 19.52 0.65
C ALA A 535 -18.20 18.66 1.38
N CYS A 536 -17.92 17.40 1.71
CA CYS A 536 -18.89 16.53 2.38
C CYS A 536 -19.35 17.11 3.75
N PRO A 537 -20.66 17.39 3.94
CA PRO A 537 -21.17 17.97 5.19
C PRO A 537 -21.18 16.96 6.35
N HIS A 538 -21.19 15.66 6.05
CA HIS A 538 -21.27 14.57 7.03
C HIS A 538 -19.92 13.89 7.33
N ASP A 539 -18.79 14.40 6.81
CA ASP A 539 -17.46 13.77 6.91
C ASP A 539 -17.42 12.29 6.47
N ASN A 540 -18.32 11.93 5.55
CA ASN A 540 -18.52 10.54 5.13
C ASN A 540 -17.62 10.14 3.96
N VAL A 541 -16.98 11.07 3.26
CA VAL A 541 -16.03 10.78 2.17
C VAL A 541 -14.61 10.90 2.73
N GLY A 542 -13.74 9.93 2.46
CA GLY A 542 -12.36 9.97 2.93
C GLY A 542 -11.39 9.21 2.04
N LEU A 543 -10.09 9.41 2.27
CA LEU A 543 -9.04 8.55 1.71
C LEU A 543 -8.94 7.29 2.57
N LEU A 544 -9.45 6.17 2.06
CA LEU A 544 -9.60 4.92 2.79
C LEU A 544 -8.68 3.85 2.19
N PRO A 545 -8.19 2.91 3.02
CA PRO A 545 -7.46 1.77 2.52
C PRO A 545 -8.37 0.81 1.76
N THR A 546 -7.85 0.23 0.69
CA THR A 546 -8.49 -0.81 -0.13
C THR A 546 -7.53 -1.98 -0.32
N ILE A 547 -8.04 -3.13 -0.75
CA ILE A 547 -7.21 -4.27 -1.13
C ILE A 547 -6.67 -3.98 -2.55
N PRO A 548 -5.34 -4.01 -2.76
CA PRO A 548 -4.74 -3.90 -4.10
C PRO A 548 -5.43 -4.78 -5.14
N GLY A 549 -5.74 -4.22 -6.31
CA GLY A 549 -6.39 -4.94 -7.41
C GLY A 549 -7.89 -5.25 -7.22
N ASN A 550 -8.50 -4.94 -6.07
CA ASN A 550 -9.92 -5.22 -5.83
C ASN A 550 -10.86 -4.50 -6.82
N SER A 551 -10.47 -3.32 -7.31
CA SER A 551 -11.21 -2.59 -8.34
C SER A 551 -11.14 -3.22 -9.74
N LEU A 552 -10.21 -4.16 -9.96
CA LEU A 552 -10.07 -4.92 -11.20
C LEU A 552 -10.95 -6.17 -11.19
N ILE A 553 -11.16 -6.77 -10.02
CA ILE A 553 -11.94 -8.01 -9.85
C ILE A 553 -13.44 -7.77 -10.05
N HIS A 554 -13.97 -6.65 -9.57
CA HIS A 554 -15.39 -6.35 -9.65
C HIS A 554 -15.70 -5.43 -10.83
N ASP A 555 -16.85 -5.63 -11.49
CA ASP A 555 -17.30 -4.76 -12.58
C ASP A 555 -18.65 -4.05 -12.32
N PRO A 556 -18.73 -3.19 -11.28
CA PRO A 556 -19.91 -2.38 -11.05
C PRO A 556 -20.04 -1.27 -12.10
N ASN A 557 -21.24 -0.69 -12.21
CA ASN A 557 -21.45 0.51 -13.02
C ASN A 557 -20.91 1.76 -12.27
N ARG A 558 -19.68 2.18 -12.61
CA ARG A 558 -18.93 3.24 -11.93
C ARG A 558 -19.41 4.62 -12.38
N SER A 559 -19.47 5.57 -11.44
CA SER A 559 -19.80 6.97 -11.75
C SER A 559 -18.82 7.56 -12.78
N SER A 560 -19.37 8.25 -13.79
CA SER A 560 -18.69 8.83 -14.95
C SER A 560 -17.92 7.87 -15.88
N VAL A 561 -17.46 6.72 -15.39
CA VAL A 561 -16.61 5.80 -16.16
C VAL A 561 -17.43 4.68 -16.81
N GLY A 562 -18.50 4.24 -16.14
CA GLY A 562 -19.34 3.13 -16.57
C GLY A 562 -18.81 1.77 -16.12
N ARG A 563 -19.21 0.71 -16.83
CA ARG A 563 -18.65 -0.63 -16.63
C ARG A 563 -17.34 -0.76 -17.42
N PHE A 564 -16.34 -1.38 -16.83
CA PHE A 564 -15.08 -1.61 -17.52
C PHE A 564 -15.25 -2.62 -18.65
N SER A 565 -16.00 -3.71 -18.44
CA SER A 565 -16.18 -4.77 -19.44
C SER A 565 -16.82 -4.33 -20.76
N THR A 566 -17.37 -3.11 -20.84
CA THR A 566 -18.00 -2.57 -22.05
C THR A 566 -17.13 -1.52 -22.76
N ARG A 567 -15.94 -1.19 -22.23
CA ARG A 567 -15.12 -0.06 -22.67
C ARG A 567 -13.84 -0.52 -23.37
N TRP A 568 -13.91 -0.62 -24.70
CA TRP A 568 -12.75 -0.98 -25.54
C TRP A 568 -11.62 0.04 -25.50
N ASP A 569 -11.96 1.32 -25.35
CA ASP A 569 -11.00 2.41 -25.20
C ASP A 569 -10.16 2.27 -23.91
N LEU A 570 -10.76 1.78 -22.81
CA LEU A 570 -10.02 1.45 -21.59
C LEU A 570 -9.13 0.21 -21.76
N CYS A 571 -9.59 -0.79 -22.50
CA CYS A 571 -8.78 -1.97 -22.83
C CYS A 571 -7.53 -1.59 -23.62
N ALA A 572 -7.67 -0.73 -24.63
CA ALA A 572 -6.55 -0.22 -25.41
C ALA A 572 -5.58 0.58 -24.54
N LEU A 573 -6.09 1.48 -23.68
CA LEU A 573 -5.27 2.26 -22.76
C LEU A 573 -4.45 1.37 -21.82
N VAL A 574 -5.08 0.35 -21.23
CA VAL A 574 -4.40 -0.59 -20.35
C VAL A 574 -3.37 -1.43 -21.11
N ALA A 575 -3.72 -1.91 -22.31
CA ALA A 575 -2.80 -2.68 -23.15
C ALA A 575 -1.53 -1.88 -23.49
N VAL A 576 -1.68 -0.62 -23.92
CA VAL A 576 -0.54 0.28 -24.21
C VAL A 576 0.32 0.49 -22.96
N LEU A 577 -0.28 0.65 -21.78
CA LEU A 577 0.49 0.85 -20.54
C LEU A 577 1.19 -0.41 -20.03
N VAL A 578 0.58 -1.59 -20.20
CA VAL A 578 1.17 -2.87 -19.81
C VAL A 578 2.32 -3.21 -20.75
N PHE A 579 2.06 -3.27 -22.06
CA PHE A 579 3.09 -3.62 -23.05
C PHE A 579 4.11 -2.51 -23.25
N GLY A 580 3.70 -1.25 -23.12
CA GLY A 580 4.60 -0.10 -23.13
C GLY A 580 5.62 -0.13 -22.00
N ALA A 581 5.33 -0.77 -20.85
CA ALA A 581 6.32 -0.99 -19.79
C ALA A 581 7.50 -1.83 -20.29
N PHE A 582 7.17 -2.92 -20.98
CA PHE A 582 8.16 -3.85 -21.54
C PHE A 582 8.85 -3.26 -22.74
N ALA A 583 8.12 -2.59 -23.65
CA ALA A 583 8.69 -1.90 -24.80
C ALA A 583 9.66 -0.78 -24.37
N ASN A 584 9.34 -0.06 -23.30
CA ASN A 584 10.21 0.98 -22.77
C ASN A 584 11.48 0.40 -22.13
N ALA A 585 11.36 -0.67 -21.36
CA ALA A 585 12.51 -1.27 -20.69
C ALA A 585 13.43 -2.05 -21.66
N ILE A 586 12.85 -2.76 -22.63
CA ILE A 586 13.62 -3.54 -23.62
C ILE A 586 14.43 -2.64 -24.56
N GLY A 587 13.94 -1.44 -24.88
CA GLY A 587 14.65 -0.43 -25.68
C GLY A 587 15.88 0.18 -24.98
N MET A 588 16.19 -0.24 -23.76
CA MET A 588 17.39 0.19 -23.02
C MET A 588 18.38 -0.95 -22.78
N VAL A 589 18.13 -2.13 -23.33
CA VAL A 589 18.92 -3.33 -23.08
C VAL A 589 19.97 -3.52 -24.18
N GLY A 590 21.23 -3.74 -23.79
CA GLY A 590 22.37 -3.87 -24.72
C GLY A 590 22.13 -4.80 -25.91
N PRO A 591 21.78 -6.08 -25.69
CA PRO A 591 21.50 -7.03 -26.78
C PRO A 591 20.45 -6.58 -27.80
N VAL A 592 19.48 -5.76 -27.37
CA VAL A 592 18.40 -5.26 -28.24
C VAL A 592 18.94 -4.13 -29.09
N LEU A 593 19.66 -3.19 -28.49
CA LEU A 593 20.30 -2.08 -29.19
C LEU A 593 21.33 -2.59 -30.22
N ASP A 594 22.10 -3.63 -29.87
CA ASP A 594 23.03 -4.29 -30.80
C ASP A 594 22.29 -5.00 -31.94
N ALA A 595 21.09 -5.54 -31.69
CA ALA A 595 20.26 -6.13 -32.73
C ALA A 595 19.69 -5.04 -33.67
N GLU A 596 19.23 -3.93 -33.12
CA GLU A 596 18.71 -2.81 -33.91
C GLU A 596 19.80 -2.19 -34.79
N ALA A 597 21.01 -2.00 -34.26
CA ALA A 597 22.15 -1.52 -35.03
C ALA A 597 22.50 -2.47 -36.20
N ARG A 598 22.49 -3.80 -35.95
CA ARG A 598 22.70 -4.79 -37.02
C ARG A 598 21.60 -4.78 -38.07
N TRP A 599 20.33 -4.62 -37.69
CA TRP A 599 19.23 -4.52 -38.65
C TRP A 599 19.30 -3.23 -39.46
N GLN A 600 19.71 -2.11 -38.85
CA GLN A 600 19.95 -0.86 -39.56
C GLN A 600 20.98 -1.06 -40.67
N GLU A 601 22.12 -1.69 -40.35
CA GLU A 601 23.20 -1.96 -41.29
C GLU A 601 22.75 -2.91 -42.41
N GLN A 602 22.07 -4.01 -42.07
CA GLN A 602 21.58 -5.00 -43.04
C GLN A 602 20.52 -4.44 -44.01
N LEU A 603 19.70 -3.49 -43.54
CA LEU A 603 18.68 -2.85 -44.36
C LEU A 603 19.22 -1.64 -45.15
N GLY A 604 20.49 -1.26 -44.95
CA GLY A 604 21.11 -0.11 -45.61
C GLY A 604 20.45 1.21 -45.24
N LEU A 605 20.02 1.38 -43.97
CA LEU A 605 19.33 2.58 -43.50
C LEU A 605 20.29 3.61 -42.91
N ASP A 606 20.16 4.87 -43.34
CA ASP A 606 20.99 5.99 -42.86
C ASP A 606 20.71 6.40 -41.40
N SER A 607 19.56 5.96 -40.85
CA SER A 607 19.16 6.27 -39.48
C SER A 607 18.61 5.05 -38.76
N ILE A 608 18.82 4.98 -37.44
CA ILE A 608 18.26 3.95 -36.56
C ILE A 608 16.74 4.09 -36.36
N LEU A 609 16.20 5.28 -36.67
CA LEU A 609 14.82 5.69 -36.43
C LEU A 609 13.76 4.69 -36.93
N PRO A 610 13.85 4.15 -38.17
CA PRO A 610 12.85 3.22 -38.69
C PRO A 610 12.89 1.87 -37.97
N VAL A 611 14.09 1.40 -37.59
CA VAL A 611 14.29 0.14 -36.89
C VAL A 611 13.74 0.24 -35.46
N ALA A 612 14.16 1.27 -34.71
CA ALA A 612 13.66 1.51 -33.36
C ALA A 612 12.14 1.74 -33.34
N SER A 613 11.61 2.47 -34.33
CA SER A 613 10.16 2.64 -34.50
C SER A 613 9.45 1.30 -34.75
N ALA A 614 10.00 0.47 -35.64
CA ALA A 614 9.45 -0.85 -35.91
C ALA A 614 9.44 -1.72 -34.65
N THR A 615 10.56 -1.79 -33.91
CA THR A 615 10.64 -2.53 -32.63
C THR A 615 9.58 -2.04 -31.64
N PHE A 616 9.46 -0.72 -31.45
CA PHE A 616 8.47 -0.13 -30.56
C PHE A 616 7.04 -0.49 -30.97
N PHE A 617 6.67 -0.33 -32.24
CA PHE A 617 5.32 -0.65 -32.71
C PHE A 617 5.04 -2.16 -32.67
N MET A 618 6.02 -3.00 -32.94
CA MET A 618 5.89 -4.46 -32.85
C MET A 618 5.54 -4.89 -31.43
N ILE A 619 6.26 -4.40 -30.42
CA ILE A 619 6.08 -4.81 -29.02
C ILE A 619 4.93 -4.05 -28.35
N GLY A 620 4.90 -2.73 -28.48
CA GLY A 620 3.97 -1.85 -27.77
C GLY A 620 2.56 -1.79 -28.37
N VAL A 621 2.39 -2.16 -29.66
CA VAL A 621 1.13 -2.01 -30.39
C VAL A 621 0.68 -3.32 -31.05
N LEU A 622 1.50 -3.91 -31.93
CA LEU A 622 1.08 -5.09 -32.70
C LEU A 622 0.91 -6.33 -31.81
N ALA A 623 1.87 -6.62 -30.93
CA ALA A 623 1.79 -7.74 -30.00
C ALA A 623 0.50 -7.72 -29.14
N PRO A 624 0.14 -6.62 -28.44
CA PRO A 624 -1.13 -6.58 -27.70
C PRO A 624 -2.37 -6.65 -28.60
N LEU A 625 -2.33 -6.07 -29.81
CA LEU A 625 -3.44 -6.14 -30.76
C LEU A 625 -3.73 -7.57 -31.24
N LEU A 626 -2.71 -8.44 -31.28
CA LEU A 626 -2.86 -9.84 -31.68
C LEU A 626 -3.11 -10.76 -30.49
N LEU A 627 -2.28 -10.68 -29.45
CA LEU A 627 -2.27 -11.62 -28.32
C LEU A 627 -3.52 -11.50 -27.43
N LEU A 628 -4.00 -10.28 -27.15
CA LEU A 628 -5.10 -10.07 -26.20
C LEU A 628 -6.46 -10.50 -26.77
N PRO A 629 -6.83 -10.18 -28.03
CA PRO A 629 -8.02 -10.75 -28.65
C PRO A 629 -7.92 -12.26 -28.82
N LEU A 630 -6.75 -12.80 -29.23
CA LEU A 630 -6.53 -14.24 -29.35
C LEU A 630 -6.77 -14.95 -28.02
N ALA A 631 -6.23 -14.44 -26.90
CA ALA A 631 -6.48 -15.00 -25.57
C ALA A 631 -7.96 -14.95 -25.19
N GLY A 632 -8.69 -13.88 -25.53
CA GLY A 632 -10.13 -13.80 -25.32
C GLY A 632 -10.93 -14.82 -26.14
N ILE A 633 -10.54 -15.04 -27.40
CA ILE A 633 -11.13 -16.06 -28.28
C ILE A 633 -10.85 -17.46 -27.74
N LEU A 634 -9.60 -17.77 -27.40
CA LEU A 634 -9.21 -19.06 -26.82
C LEU A 634 -9.91 -19.32 -25.48
N SER A 635 -10.04 -18.31 -24.62
CA SER A 635 -10.77 -18.43 -23.35
C SER A 635 -12.22 -18.81 -23.57
N LYS A 636 -12.85 -18.26 -24.62
CA LYS A 636 -14.24 -18.56 -24.99
C LYS A 636 -14.37 -19.95 -25.64
N ALA A 637 -13.39 -20.37 -26.43
CA ALA A 637 -13.39 -21.65 -27.12
C ALA A 637 -13.10 -22.83 -26.17
N LEU A 638 -12.14 -22.67 -25.26
CA LEU A 638 -11.69 -23.73 -24.36
C LEU A 638 -12.60 -23.90 -23.14
N GLY A 639 -13.22 -22.81 -22.65
CA GLY A 639 -14.07 -22.82 -21.47
C GLY A 639 -15.51 -22.37 -21.76
N PRO A 640 -16.54 -22.99 -21.17
CA PRO A 640 -17.94 -22.54 -21.28
C PRO A 640 -18.17 -21.24 -20.47
N ALA A 641 -17.51 -20.16 -20.89
CA ALA A 641 -17.65 -18.84 -20.29
C ALA A 641 -19.02 -18.23 -20.66
N ARG A 642 -19.69 -17.62 -19.68
CA ARG A 642 -21.01 -16.99 -19.84
C ARG A 642 -20.96 -15.70 -20.66
N GLU A 643 -19.81 -15.03 -20.70
CA GLU A 643 -19.63 -13.76 -21.41
C GLU A 643 -19.12 -13.96 -22.85
N GLY A 644 -19.27 -12.94 -23.70
CA GLY A 644 -18.72 -12.93 -25.06
C GLY A 644 -17.21 -12.63 -25.09
N PHE A 645 -16.53 -12.95 -26.20
CA PHE A 645 -15.07 -12.77 -26.32
C PHE A 645 -14.61 -11.35 -26.00
N LYS A 646 -15.38 -10.32 -26.41
CA LYS A 646 -15.07 -8.91 -26.16
C LYS A 646 -14.90 -8.61 -24.66
N ALA A 647 -15.84 -9.06 -23.84
CA ALA A 647 -15.81 -8.84 -22.40
C ALA A 647 -14.68 -9.64 -21.74
N LEU A 648 -14.40 -10.85 -22.23
CA LEU A 648 -13.27 -11.67 -21.77
C LEU A 648 -11.92 -11.01 -22.09
N THR A 649 -11.75 -10.44 -23.30
CA THR A 649 -10.56 -9.69 -23.68
C THR A 649 -10.34 -8.49 -22.76
N ILE A 650 -11.38 -7.70 -22.51
CA ILE A 650 -11.27 -6.49 -21.67
C ILE A 650 -10.93 -6.86 -20.22
N ARG A 651 -11.65 -7.83 -19.63
CA ARG A 651 -11.41 -8.28 -18.26
C ARG A 651 -10.03 -8.92 -18.10
N GLY A 652 -9.62 -9.76 -19.05
CA GLY A 652 -8.30 -10.38 -19.05
C GLY A 652 -7.18 -9.35 -19.13
N THR A 653 -7.30 -8.37 -20.02
CA THR A 653 -6.35 -7.25 -20.16
C THR A 653 -6.23 -6.45 -18.86
N LEU A 654 -7.36 -6.15 -18.20
CA LEU A 654 -7.35 -5.51 -16.88
C LEU A 654 -6.67 -6.35 -15.80
N GLY A 655 -6.73 -7.68 -15.91
CA GLY A 655 -6.02 -8.61 -15.03
C GLY A 655 -4.49 -8.56 -15.18
N LEU A 656 -3.96 -8.00 -16.27
CA LEU A 656 -2.52 -7.82 -16.52
C LEU A 656 -1.96 -6.49 -15.97
N VAL A 657 -2.81 -5.61 -15.45
CA VAL A 657 -2.36 -4.34 -14.84
C VAL A 657 -1.27 -4.55 -13.77
N PRO A 658 -1.38 -5.53 -12.84
CA PRO A 658 -0.36 -5.67 -11.79
C PRO A 658 1.03 -6.06 -12.31
N ILE A 659 1.15 -6.94 -13.32
CA ILE A 659 2.44 -7.31 -13.90
C ILE A 659 3.04 -6.16 -14.73
N GLY A 660 2.21 -5.42 -15.46
CA GLY A 660 2.67 -4.19 -16.14
C GLY A 660 3.12 -3.11 -15.16
N PHE A 661 2.40 -2.92 -14.06
CA PHE A 661 2.80 -2.01 -12.98
C PHE A 661 4.11 -2.43 -12.33
N ALA A 662 4.29 -3.73 -12.07
CA ALA A 662 5.53 -4.27 -11.51
C ALA A 662 6.73 -4.00 -12.43
N MET A 663 6.56 -4.17 -13.75
CA MET A 663 7.63 -3.86 -14.71
C MET A 663 8.00 -2.36 -14.68
N TRP A 664 7.02 -1.45 -14.66
CA TRP A 664 7.27 -0.02 -14.48
C TRP A 664 7.99 0.27 -13.16
N LEU A 665 7.56 -0.36 -12.07
CA LEU A 665 8.14 -0.15 -10.76
C LEU A 665 9.61 -0.59 -10.71
N VAL A 666 9.89 -1.78 -11.19
CA VAL A 666 11.23 -2.37 -11.19
C VAL A 666 12.18 -1.56 -12.07
N HIS A 667 11.78 -1.31 -13.31
CA HIS A 667 12.61 -0.53 -14.25
C HIS A 667 12.88 0.91 -13.77
N MET A 668 11.86 1.60 -13.24
CA MET A 668 12.05 2.97 -12.74
C MET A 668 12.78 3.01 -11.40
N LEU A 669 12.68 1.96 -10.58
CA LEU A 669 13.42 1.84 -9.33
C LEU A 669 14.92 1.62 -9.59
N PHE A 670 15.25 0.81 -10.60
CA PHE A 670 16.62 0.65 -11.08
C PHE A 670 17.24 2.01 -11.36
N HIS A 671 16.64 2.77 -12.29
CA HIS A 671 17.15 4.09 -12.69
C HIS A 671 17.20 5.07 -11.51
N LEU A 672 16.18 5.10 -10.64
CA LEU A 672 16.17 6.00 -9.49
C LEU A 672 17.34 5.75 -8.54
N LEU A 673 17.63 4.47 -8.25
CA LEU A 673 18.63 4.10 -7.24
C LEU A 673 20.05 4.17 -7.79
N THR A 674 20.28 3.72 -9.02
CA THR A 674 21.62 3.73 -9.64
C THR A 674 22.04 5.13 -10.08
N SER A 675 21.09 6.04 -10.35
CA SER A 675 21.38 7.43 -10.70
C SER A 675 21.22 8.43 -9.56
N TRP A 676 21.01 7.99 -8.31
CA TRP A 676 20.72 8.90 -7.17
C TRP A 676 21.72 10.06 -7.03
N LEU A 677 22.98 9.80 -7.39
CA LEU A 677 24.07 10.76 -7.31
C LEU A 677 24.10 11.81 -8.44
N THR A 678 23.22 11.75 -9.45
CA THR A 678 23.18 12.75 -10.54
C THR A 678 22.29 13.96 -10.21
N ALA A 679 21.24 13.78 -9.41
CA ALA A 679 20.30 14.86 -9.10
C ALA A 679 20.96 16.00 -8.30
N TRP A 680 21.79 15.65 -7.32
CA TRP A 680 22.38 16.62 -6.41
C TRP A 680 23.40 17.55 -7.08
N PRO A 681 24.39 17.04 -7.85
CA PRO A 681 25.33 17.88 -8.60
C PRO A 681 24.64 18.78 -9.65
N ALA A 682 23.62 18.27 -10.35
CA ALA A 682 22.85 19.08 -11.30
C ALA A 682 22.14 20.25 -10.58
N ALA A 683 21.60 20.01 -9.38
CA ALA A 683 21.00 21.04 -8.55
C ALA A 683 22.03 22.04 -7.99
N GLN A 684 23.20 21.57 -7.53
CA GLN A 684 24.31 22.43 -7.09
C GLN A 684 24.73 23.39 -8.21
N ARG A 685 24.97 22.87 -9.42
CA ARG A 685 25.34 23.71 -10.58
C ARG A 685 24.23 24.69 -10.95
N ALA A 686 22.97 24.25 -11.03
CA ALA A 686 21.85 25.15 -11.32
C ALA A 686 21.73 26.31 -10.32
N MET A 687 22.04 26.06 -9.05
CA MET A 687 22.05 27.11 -8.01
C MET A 687 23.27 28.02 -8.12
N GLN A 688 24.43 27.50 -8.47
CA GLN A 688 25.62 28.32 -8.74
C GLN A 688 25.41 29.26 -9.93
N ASP A 689 24.74 28.81 -10.99
CA ASP A 689 24.38 29.66 -12.14
C ASP A 689 23.44 30.82 -11.76
N LEU A 690 22.68 30.66 -10.66
CA LEU A 690 21.85 31.71 -10.05
C LEU A 690 22.60 32.56 -9.02
N GLY A 691 23.91 32.38 -8.86
CA GLY A 691 24.76 33.09 -7.89
C GLY A 691 24.66 32.58 -6.45
N VAL A 692 24.10 31.38 -6.23
CA VAL A 692 23.92 30.77 -4.90
C VAL A 692 24.98 29.68 -4.67
N HIS A 693 26.04 30.00 -3.92
CA HIS A 693 27.16 29.10 -3.63
C HIS A 693 27.02 28.31 -2.30
N LEU A 694 25.83 28.27 -1.70
CA LEU A 694 25.62 27.71 -0.36
C LEU A 694 25.83 26.18 -0.27
N LEU A 695 25.79 25.47 -1.40
CA LEU A 695 25.73 24.00 -1.42
C LEU A 695 27.03 23.32 -1.81
N GLY A 696 28.15 24.06 -1.87
CA GLY A 696 29.45 23.53 -2.28
C GLY A 696 29.57 23.32 -3.79
N GLU A 697 30.66 22.68 -4.21
CA GLU A 697 30.95 22.44 -5.63
C GLU A 697 30.23 21.20 -6.20
N PRO A 698 29.75 21.25 -7.46
CA PRO A 698 29.08 20.14 -8.09
C PRO A 698 30.09 19.03 -8.40
N ALA A 699 30.05 17.95 -7.62
CA ALA A 699 30.84 16.75 -7.86
C ALA A 699 30.06 15.79 -8.77
N PHE A 700 30.14 15.99 -10.08
CA PHE A 700 29.50 15.08 -11.03
C PHE A 700 30.23 13.72 -11.04
N ALA A 701 29.68 12.75 -10.31
CA ALA A 701 30.16 11.38 -10.32
C ALA A 701 29.68 10.62 -11.56
N MET A 702 30.53 9.76 -12.13
CA MET A 702 30.14 8.79 -13.16
C MET A 702 29.17 7.76 -12.57
N SER A 703 27.88 8.09 -12.55
CA SER A 703 26.86 7.20 -11.98
C SER A 703 26.61 5.94 -12.82
N CYS A 704 27.05 5.92 -14.09
CA CYS A 704 26.94 4.75 -14.96
C CYS A 704 27.87 3.59 -14.57
N CYS A 705 28.95 3.85 -13.81
CA CYS A 705 29.99 2.86 -13.50
C CYS A 705 29.95 2.34 -12.06
N GLY A 706 29.02 2.80 -11.22
CA GLY A 706 28.85 2.25 -9.88
C GLY A 706 28.15 0.88 -9.96
N PRO A 707 28.67 -0.18 -9.30
CA PRO A 707 27.95 -1.45 -9.25
C PRO A 707 26.59 -1.22 -8.59
N ALA A 708 25.52 -1.66 -9.26
CA ALA A 708 24.20 -1.68 -8.65
C ALA A 708 24.29 -2.40 -7.30
N PRO A 709 23.62 -1.91 -6.23
CA PRO A 709 23.70 -2.57 -4.94
C PRO A 709 23.29 -4.05 -5.06
N ASN A 710 24.05 -4.96 -4.46
CA ASN A 710 23.81 -6.42 -4.56
C ASN A 710 22.40 -6.86 -4.13
N TRP A 711 21.70 -6.03 -3.35
CA TRP A 711 20.33 -6.28 -2.91
C TRP A 711 19.26 -5.82 -3.91
N LEU A 712 19.60 -5.00 -4.92
CA LEU A 712 18.63 -4.41 -5.84
C LEU A 712 17.98 -5.46 -6.72
N LEU A 713 18.77 -6.29 -7.41
CA LEU A 713 18.25 -7.35 -8.28
C LEU A 713 17.30 -8.32 -7.54
N PRO A 714 17.63 -8.84 -6.33
CA PRO A 714 16.67 -9.62 -5.54
C PRO A 714 15.36 -8.89 -5.24
N VAL A 715 15.41 -7.60 -4.94
CA VAL A 715 14.20 -6.78 -4.70
C VAL A 715 13.40 -6.62 -5.98
N GLU A 716 14.05 -6.41 -7.13
CA GLU A 716 13.41 -6.29 -8.43
C GLU A 716 12.67 -7.56 -8.83
N ILE A 717 13.32 -8.72 -8.67
CA ILE A 717 12.71 -10.04 -8.90
C ILE A 717 11.51 -10.23 -7.98
N LEU A 718 11.66 -9.92 -6.69
CA LEU A 718 10.55 -10.01 -5.73
C LEU A 718 9.35 -9.13 -6.12
N LEU A 719 9.60 -7.92 -6.64
CA LEU A 719 8.53 -7.05 -7.11
C LEU A 719 7.85 -7.59 -8.37
N LEU A 720 8.60 -8.18 -9.31
CA LEU A 720 8.03 -8.90 -10.46
C LEU A 720 7.21 -10.13 -10.02
N ASP A 721 7.71 -10.91 -9.06
CA ASP A 721 7.00 -12.07 -8.49
C ASP A 721 5.65 -11.64 -7.89
N LEU A 722 5.65 -10.57 -7.10
CA LEU A 722 4.43 -10.01 -6.53
C LEU A 722 3.46 -9.52 -7.63
N GLY A 723 3.99 -8.91 -8.69
CA GLY A 723 3.21 -8.51 -9.88
C GLY A 723 2.57 -9.67 -10.61
N LEU A 724 3.31 -10.76 -10.81
CA LEU A 724 2.81 -12.00 -11.42
C LEU A 724 1.74 -12.64 -10.54
N LEU A 725 2.03 -12.85 -9.25
CA LEU A 725 1.10 -13.48 -8.31
C LEU A 725 -0.21 -12.68 -8.19
N LEU A 726 -0.14 -11.35 -8.14
CA LEU A 726 -1.33 -10.50 -8.08
C LEU A 726 -2.12 -10.55 -9.40
N SER A 727 -1.44 -10.59 -10.55
CA SER A 727 -2.11 -10.74 -11.87
C SER A 727 -2.82 -12.09 -11.97
N LEU A 728 -2.13 -13.18 -11.63
CA LEU A 728 -2.72 -14.53 -11.61
C LEU A 728 -3.89 -14.63 -10.64
N TYR A 729 -3.80 -14.01 -9.46
CA TYR A 729 -4.91 -13.94 -8.51
C TYR A 729 -6.11 -13.19 -9.09
N VAL A 730 -5.92 -12.00 -9.67
CA VAL A 730 -7.00 -11.22 -10.29
C VAL A 730 -7.63 -12.00 -11.45
N LEU A 731 -6.82 -12.58 -12.34
CA LEU A 731 -7.28 -13.37 -13.48
C LEU A 731 -8.07 -14.61 -13.02
N TYR A 732 -7.60 -15.33 -12.00
CA TYR A 732 -8.32 -16.46 -11.41
C TYR A 732 -9.68 -16.01 -10.86
N ARG A 733 -9.72 -14.89 -10.14
CA ARG A 733 -10.98 -14.34 -9.60
C ARG A 733 -11.95 -13.90 -10.68
N LEU A 734 -11.45 -13.40 -11.81
CA LEU A 734 -12.27 -13.06 -12.98
C LEU A 734 -12.80 -14.33 -13.66
N ALA A 735 -11.96 -15.36 -13.85
CA ALA A 735 -12.36 -16.65 -14.41
C ALA A 735 -13.52 -17.29 -13.62
N ARG A 736 -13.45 -17.24 -12.28
CA ARG A 736 -14.52 -17.70 -11.38
C ARG A 736 -15.85 -16.96 -11.50
N GLN A 737 -15.86 -15.73 -11.99
CA GLN A 737 -17.10 -14.97 -12.19
C GLN A 737 -17.79 -15.34 -13.50
N VAL A 738 -17.02 -15.80 -14.49
CA VAL A 738 -17.52 -16.04 -15.86
C VAL A 738 -17.72 -17.52 -16.18
N ALA A 739 -17.06 -18.43 -15.47
CA ALA A 739 -17.18 -19.87 -15.61
C ALA A 739 -17.54 -20.54 -14.28
N THR A 740 -18.18 -21.70 -14.35
CA THR A 740 -18.54 -22.51 -13.19
C THR A 740 -17.91 -23.89 -13.29
N GLY A 741 -17.15 -24.26 -12.25
CA GLY A 741 -16.47 -25.55 -12.16
C GLY A 741 -14.97 -25.43 -12.42
N VAL A 742 -14.17 -26.14 -11.60
CA VAL A 742 -12.71 -25.95 -11.51
C VAL A 742 -12.02 -26.06 -12.88
N MET A 743 -12.38 -27.06 -13.69
CA MET A 743 -11.76 -27.24 -15.01
C MET A 743 -12.15 -26.14 -16.00
N ALA A 744 -13.41 -25.68 -15.98
CA ALA A 744 -13.86 -24.58 -16.83
C ALA A 744 -13.18 -23.26 -16.43
N GLU A 745 -13.05 -23.00 -15.14
CA GLU A 745 -12.32 -21.85 -14.58
C GLU A 745 -10.85 -21.86 -15.02
N LEU A 746 -10.17 -23.02 -14.93
CA LEU A 746 -8.78 -23.16 -15.36
C LEU A 746 -8.61 -22.97 -16.88
N ARG A 747 -9.52 -23.49 -17.71
CA ARG A 747 -9.46 -23.31 -19.17
C ARG A 747 -9.66 -21.86 -19.61
N VAL A 748 -10.53 -21.11 -18.91
CA VAL A 748 -10.70 -19.67 -19.15
C VAL A 748 -9.46 -18.89 -18.67
N LEU A 749 -8.84 -19.31 -17.57
CA LEU A 749 -7.64 -18.67 -17.02
C LEU A 749 -6.39 -18.91 -17.88
N LEU A 750 -6.22 -20.10 -18.43
CA LEU A 750 -4.96 -20.56 -19.02
C LEU A 750 -4.36 -19.61 -20.07
N PRO A 751 -5.09 -19.11 -21.09
CA PRO A 751 -4.51 -18.20 -22.08
C PRO A 751 -3.95 -16.92 -21.46
N TRP A 752 -4.64 -16.37 -20.46
CA TRP A 752 -4.21 -15.16 -19.76
C TRP A 752 -3.05 -15.42 -18.80
N ALA A 753 -3.04 -16.58 -18.13
CA ALA A 753 -1.93 -16.99 -17.29
C ALA A 753 -0.64 -17.17 -18.10
N LEU A 754 -0.73 -17.73 -19.32
CA LEU A 754 0.40 -17.84 -20.24
C LEU A 754 0.94 -16.47 -20.68
N ILE A 755 0.07 -15.51 -20.99
CA ILE A 755 0.51 -14.13 -21.30
C ILE A 755 1.17 -13.49 -20.08
N ALA A 756 0.56 -13.59 -18.89
CA ALA A 756 1.13 -13.02 -17.67
C ALA A 756 2.50 -13.63 -17.33
N PHE A 757 2.64 -14.94 -17.48
CA PHE A 757 3.90 -15.66 -17.29
C PHE A 757 4.94 -15.29 -18.35
N GLY A 758 4.54 -15.18 -19.62
CA GLY A 758 5.44 -14.73 -20.70
C GLY A 758 5.96 -13.32 -20.47
N LEU A 759 5.10 -12.39 -20.04
CA LEU A 759 5.51 -11.04 -19.62
C LEU A 759 6.46 -11.09 -18.41
N TYR A 760 6.20 -11.94 -17.42
CA TYR A 760 7.11 -12.14 -16.29
C TYR A 760 8.48 -12.63 -16.75
N CYS A 761 8.55 -13.67 -17.59
CA CYS A 761 9.81 -14.19 -18.12
C CYS A 761 10.57 -13.12 -18.92
N ALA A 762 9.87 -12.33 -19.73
CA ALA A 762 10.46 -11.21 -20.44
C ALA A 762 11.00 -10.14 -19.48
N GLY A 763 10.25 -9.81 -18.42
CA GLY A 763 10.70 -8.87 -17.38
C GLY A 763 11.95 -9.34 -16.65
N VAL A 764 11.99 -10.61 -16.24
CA VAL A 764 13.17 -11.22 -15.60
C VAL A 764 14.36 -11.21 -16.56
N TRP A 765 14.15 -11.54 -17.83
CA TRP A 765 15.22 -11.48 -18.82
C TRP A 765 15.77 -10.05 -18.98
N ILE A 766 14.89 -9.04 -19.09
CA ILE A 766 15.25 -7.62 -19.24
C ILE A 766 16.14 -7.16 -18.08
N ILE A 767 15.76 -7.41 -16.82
CA ILE A 767 16.51 -6.93 -15.65
C ILE A 767 17.85 -7.65 -15.45
N LEU A 768 18.03 -8.82 -16.06
CA LEU A 768 19.30 -9.55 -16.06
C LEU A 768 20.25 -9.07 -17.16
N GLN A 769 19.79 -8.26 -18.11
CA GLN A 769 20.64 -7.75 -19.18
C GLN A 769 21.36 -6.45 -18.76
N PRO A 770 22.53 -6.14 -19.35
CA PRO A 770 23.13 -4.82 -19.21
C PRO A 770 22.18 -3.76 -19.77
N MET A 771 21.80 -2.81 -18.93
CA MET A 771 20.94 -1.68 -19.31
C MET A 771 21.78 -0.41 -19.51
N GLN A 772 21.49 0.32 -20.58
CA GLN A 772 22.05 1.65 -20.80
C GLN A 772 21.38 2.66 -19.86
N MET A 773 22.22 3.40 -19.14
CA MET A 773 21.77 4.43 -18.22
C MET A 773 21.49 5.74 -18.98
N ARG A 774 20.20 6.08 -19.10
CA ARG A 774 19.74 7.35 -19.68
C ARG A 774 19.92 8.50 -18.68
N GLY A 775 20.42 9.65 -19.13
CA GLY A 775 20.60 10.84 -18.29
C GLY A 775 21.75 10.76 -17.29
N THR A 776 22.76 9.91 -17.53
CA THR A 776 24.01 9.84 -16.75
C THR A 776 25.22 10.03 -17.65
N MET A 777 26.31 10.63 -17.17
CA MET A 777 27.55 10.73 -17.95
C MET A 777 28.13 9.34 -18.18
N LEU A 778 28.45 9.02 -19.42
CA LEU A 778 29.23 7.85 -19.81
C LEU A 778 30.73 8.22 -19.84
N PRO A 779 31.65 7.27 -19.57
CA PRO A 779 33.08 7.51 -19.57
C PRO A 779 33.67 7.86 -20.94
#